data_AF-W5JLK5-F1
#
_entry.id   AF-W5JLK5-F1
#
_cell.length_a   1.000
_cell.length_b   1.000
_cell.length_c   1.000
_cell.angle_alpha   90.00
_cell.angle_beta   90.00
_cell.angle_gamma   90.00
#
_symmetry.space_group_name_H-M   'P 1'
#
loop_
_entity.id
_entity.type
_entity.pdbx_description
1 polymer ?
#
loop_
_entity_poly.entity_id
_entity_poly.type
_entity_poly.pdbx_seq_one_letter_code
_entity_poly.pdbx_strand_id
1 'polypeptide(L)'
;MGNNENLSKAERFIQNLNATNAKKLAFGMVLGFVVYHAFLHLRYGSDSCKWLLSDGRFKGDKEWQPYGCMLHKYTETDTRKCLRYLAFWDNQNHFVLIGDERLRALSLAFIDYLRSSETENNSQQTSTKATDNLQFTDYKLRLRVEYIYANEVSKHLVDEFMRWEHEEDPPSLIIASCTYPTFARGNVTEEVQKAYEKNLTRLVTTIDRLHAKKTKVIWKLQDPVDQESPTAEEWKSVRNEDVERINQAAGNILRYSEAKIWSSSNMIAAGLVDEFADGEKLRSLTLEHDVQILLNMYCNDYMNYNDGTCCSSAEPYTIIQVTTYAFLAVCASIAVAMYVRQWIAQWRGIYAYAPLNQTTEKESPIAALTSLAIIMTYFYLCDRTNFFMKENKYYSEFSFWIPVGYVFALGLFFTEDSKLTKVLHRDQTDELKGWMQIVILIYYMTGASHILPIYMHIKVLISGFLFLSGYTHFTCWWQQGETGVSRFLYRMFRMNFLTVLLCLCMNRPYQFYFFVPLLSFWYCIMFLTLSLPPRLSAQSTESNPYHYLYLVLKIVAMLSIITVLYMSEVFFERIFVTRPWKALFVTTDDDIHEWWYRWKLDRYTVTYGMIFAALFQAAQRFSLVDDSNHGNLFSKRISLTSTLAAITGIGCYITWTFFCRNRQDCEEVHSYVVFIPIVGYILLRNISGVLRTRYSTFFAWFGRISLELFLCQYHIWLAADRNGVLVLLPGFPTLNVLITSFIFVCVSHEIHRITTVLLPHALPKDWKLAVRNIIIFVILLIPLGRYDGMF
;
A
#
# COMPACT_ATOMS: atom_id res chain seq x y z
N MET A 1 32.56 22.64 30.08
CA MET A 1 33.54 22.54 28.99
C MET A 1 34.76 21.80 29.52
N GLY A 2 34.98 20.57 29.08
CA GLY A 2 36.12 19.74 29.50
C GLY A 2 35.94 18.30 28.99
N ASN A 3 36.97 17.78 28.30
CA ASN A 3 37.10 16.45 27.66
C ASN A 3 36.61 16.26 26.21
N ASN A 4 36.92 17.18 25.29
CA ASN A 4 36.70 16.95 23.85
C ASN A 4 37.98 16.91 22.99
N GLU A 5 39.18 16.95 23.58
CA GLU A 5 40.39 17.22 22.80
C GLU A 5 41.15 16.02 22.25
N ASN A 6 40.80 14.76 22.55
CA ASN A 6 41.53 13.61 22.00
C ASN A 6 40.65 12.43 21.53
N LEU A 7 39.47 12.69 20.97
CA LEU A 7 38.70 11.64 20.28
C LEU A 7 39.27 11.42 18.86
N SER A 8 39.59 10.16 18.55
CA SER A 8 40.01 9.72 17.22
C SER A 8 38.97 10.10 16.16
N LYS A 9 39.39 10.27 14.89
CA LYS A 9 38.46 10.52 13.78
C LYS A 9 37.38 9.44 13.70
N ALA A 10 37.72 8.19 14.01
CA ALA A 10 36.78 7.07 14.05
C ALA A 10 35.74 7.21 15.18
N GLU A 11 36.16 7.62 16.38
CA GLU A 11 35.24 7.81 17.52
C GLU A 11 34.31 9.00 17.30
N ARG A 12 34.81 10.09 16.70
CA ARG A 12 33.95 11.21 16.26
C ARG A 12 32.94 10.78 15.21
N PHE A 13 33.34 9.93 14.26
CA PHE A 13 32.43 9.38 13.26
C PHE A 13 31.35 8.50 13.92
N ILE A 14 31.73 7.61 14.84
CA ILE A 14 30.79 6.75 15.57
C ILE A 14 29.83 7.60 16.42
N GLN A 15 30.30 8.66 17.08
CA GLN A 15 29.43 9.59 17.82
C GLN A 15 28.40 10.28 16.91
N ASN A 16 28.73 10.50 15.64
CA ASN A 16 27.81 11.06 14.67
C ASN A 16 26.79 10.04 14.12
N LEU A 17 27.03 8.72 14.28
CA LEU A 17 26.07 7.67 13.94
C LEU A 17 25.02 7.49 15.04
N ASN A 18 24.15 8.50 15.18
CA ASN A 18 23.06 8.49 16.14
C ASN A 18 21.69 8.72 15.45
N ALA A 19 20.62 8.37 16.15
CA ALA A 19 19.25 8.47 15.63
C ALA A 19 18.88 9.91 15.24
N THR A 20 19.39 10.92 15.93
CA THR A 20 19.11 12.33 15.64
C THR A 20 19.71 12.75 14.29
N ASN A 21 20.96 12.37 14.02
CA ASN A 21 21.61 12.65 12.75
C ASN A 21 21.01 11.83 11.60
N ALA A 22 20.63 10.58 11.85
CA ALA A 22 19.91 9.75 10.88
C ALA A 22 18.58 10.40 10.45
N LYS A 23 17.80 10.93 11.41
CA LYS A 23 16.56 11.65 11.11
C LYS A 23 16.79 12.94 10.33
N LYS A 24 17.85 13.70 10.64
CA LYS A 24 18.23 14.91 9.87
C LYS A 24 18.61 14.55 8.44
N LEU A 25 19.35 13.47 8.26
CA LEU A 25 19.69 12.95 6.92
C LEU A 25 18.43 12.54 6.17
N ALA A 26 17.53 11.77 6.78
CA ALA A 26 16.26 11.38 6.18
C ALA A 26 15.41 12.60 5.77
N PHE A 27 15.34 13.62 6.62
CA PHE A 27 14.66 14.88 6.29
C PHE A 27 15.30 15.59 5.08
N GLY A 28 16.64 15.67 5.05
CA GLY A 28 17.37 16.22 3.90
C GLY A 28 17.14 15.44 2.61
N MET A 29 17.07 14.11 2.68
CA MET A 29 16.75 13.25 1.54
C MET A 29 15.32 13.50 1.03
N VAL A 30 14.33 13.56 1.92
CA VAL A 30 12.94 13.87 1.55
C VAL A 30 12.87 15.21 0.85
N LEU A 31 13.51 16.26 1.39
CA LEU A 31 13.55 17.58 0.75
C LEU A 31 14.22 17.51 -0.64
N GLY A 32 15.32 16.77 -0.76
CA GLY A 32 16.00 16.55 -2.04
C GLY A 32 15.10 15.88 -3.08
N PHE A 33 14.34 14.85 -2.69
CA PHE A 33 13.38 14.19 -3.58
C PHE A 33 12.22 15.09 -3.95
N VAL A 34 11.71 15.92 -3.01
CA VAL A 34 10.67 16.91 -3.33
C VAL A 34 11.19 17.88 -4.39
N VAL A 35 12.41 18.41 -4.25
CA VAL A 35 12.99 19.31 -5.26
C VAL A 35 13.20 18.60 -6.60
N TYR A 36 13.70 17.36 -6.58
CA TYR A 36 13.93 16.56 -7.77
C TYR A 36 12.63 16.29 -8.55
N HIS A 37 11.58 15.80 -7.88
CA HIS A 37 10.28 15.52 -8.52
C HIS A 37 9.57 16.80 -8.95
N ALA A 38 9.72 17.91 -8.20
CA ALA A 38 9.23 19.21 -8.64
C ALA A 38 9.88 19.65 -9.96
N PHE A 39 11.21 19.52 -10.08
CA PHE A 39 11.91 19.82 -11.34
C PHE A 39 11.46 18.90 -12.49
N LEU A 40 11.24 17.62 -12.18
CA LEU A 40 10.77 16.64 -13.16
C LEU A 40 9.38 17.01 -13.68
N HIS A 41 8.44 17.37 -12.80
CA HIS A 41 7.11 17.85 -13.21
C HIS A 41 7.16 19.16 -13.99
N LEU A 42 8.05 20.09 -13.64
CA LEU A 42 8.25 21.33 -14.41
C LEU A 42 8.77 21.05 -15.83
N ARG A 43 9.60 20.01 -16.02
CA ARG A 43 10.21 19.70 -17.31
C ARG A 43 9.35 18.80 -18.20
N TYR A 44 8.69 17.80 -17.63
CA TYR A 44 7.98 16.76 -18.39
C TYR A 44 6.45 16.87 -18.29
N GLY A 45 5.94 17.66 -17.35
CA GLY A 45 4.52 17.77 -17.03
C GLY A 45 4.09 16.83 -15.89
N SER A 46 2.89 17.07 -15.36
CA SER A 46 2.27 16.26 -14.30
C SER A 46 1.16 15.32 -14.81
N ASP A 47 0.92 15.27 -16.12
CA ASP A 47 -0.12 14.42 -16.70
C ASP A 47 0.31 12.95 -16.70
N SER A 48 -0.28 12.12 -15.83
CA SER A 48 0.02 10.69 -15.75
C SER A 48 -0.32 9.93 -17.04
N CYS A 49 -1.18 10.47 -17.92
CA CYS A 49 -1.42 9.88 -19.24
C CYS A 49 -0.22 9.95 -20.16
N LYS A 50 0.54 11.02 -20.10
CA LYS A 50 1.75 11.14 -20.93
C LYS A 50 2.77 10.07 -20.56
N TRP A 51 2.84 9.73 -19.28
CA TRP A 51 3.77 8.75 -18.73
C TRP A 51 3.36 7.32 -19.07
N LEU A 52 2.05 7.04 -19.01
CA LEU A 52 1.45 5.78 -19.47
C LEU A 52 1.84 5.45 -20.92
N LEU A 53 1.81 6.47 -21.79
CA LEU A 53 2.09 6.31 -23.22
C LEU A 53 3.59 6.38 -23.57
N SER A 54 4.46 6.80 -22.64
CA SER A 54 5.85 7.08 -22.94
C SER A 54 6.78 5.88 -22.75
N ASP A 55 6.92 5.39 -21.51
CA ASP A 55 8.03 4.51 -21.13
C ASP A 55 7.63 3.59 -19.99
N GLY A 56 8.31 2.45 -19.88
CA GLY A 56 8.05 1.43 -18.88
C GLY A 56 9.02 0.25 -18.99
N ARG A 57 8.70 -0.82 -18.26
CA ARG A 57 9.49 -2.04 -18.27
C ARG A 57 8.61 -3.27 -18.07
N PHE A 58 9.11 -4.41 -18.53
CA PHE A 58 8.57 -5.69 -18.13
C PHE A 58 9.01 -6.07 -16.72
N LYS A 59 8.05 -6.60 -15.96
CA LYS A 59 8.31 -7.34 -14.72
C LYS A 59 8.64 -8.79 -15.05
N GLY A 60 9.10 -9.55 -14.06
CA GLY A 60 9.54 -10.94 -14.29
C GLY A 60 8.42 -11.92 -14.68
N ASP A 61 7.16 -11.50 -14.62
CA ASP A 61 5.96 -12.20 -15.08
C ASP A 61 5.50 -11.80 -16.50
N LYS A 62 6.32 -11.02 -17.24
CA LYS A 62 5.97 -10.44 -18.55
C LYS A 62 4.78 -9.47 -18.52
N GLU A 63 4.39 -8.97 -17.35
CA GLU A 63 3.43 -7.87 -17.24
C GLU A 63 4.14 -6.53 -17.46
N TRP A 64 3.52 -5.65 -18.24
CA TRP A 64 4.05 -4.31 -18.52
C TRP A 64 3.79 -3.36 -17.36
N GLN A 65 4.82 -2.61 -16.94
CA GLN A 65 4.73 -1.59 -15.90
C GLN A 65 5.19 -0.24 -16.47
N PRO A 66 4.27 0.70 -16.73
CA PRO A 66 4.62 2.08 -17.04
C PRO A 66 5.42 2.70 -15.89
N TYR A 67 6.37 3.57 -16.22
CA TYR A 67 7.01 4.40 -15.21
C TYR A 67 6.08 5.53 -14.78
N GLY A 68 6.06 5.84 -13.48
CA GLY A 68 5.33 7.00 -12.96
C GLY A 68 3.94 6.72 -12.41
N CYS A 69 3.24 5.71 -12.92
CA CYS A 69 1.85 5.44 -12.55
C CYS A 69 1.52 3.94 -12.56
N MET A 70 0.37 3.61 -11.97
CA MET A 70 -0.13 2.25 -11.86
C MET A 70 -1.26 1.98 -12.84
N LEU A 71 -1.20 0.83 -13.49
CA LEU A 71 -2.27 0.33 -14.35
C LEU A 71 -3.34 -0.35 -13.50
N HIS A 72 -4.61 -0.07 -13.82
CA HIS A 72 -5.73 -0.93 -13.44
C HIS A 72 -5.87 -2.04 -14.49
N LYS A 73 -6.06 -3.28 -14.05
CA LYS A 73 -6.30 -4.40 -14.97
C LYS A 73 -7.79 -4.45 -15.28
N TYR A 74 -8.18 -3.87 -16.41
CA TYR A 74 -9.57 -3.90 -16.85
C TYR A 74 -9.99 -5.34 -17.10
N THR A 75 -11.19 -5.67 -16.62
CA THR A 75 -11.95 -6.84 -17.06
C THR A 75 -12.96 -6.45 -18.13
N GLU A 76 -13.56 -7.45 -18.78
CA GLU A 76 -14.64 -7.21 -19.75
C GLU A 76 -15.80 -6.42 -19.10
N THR A 77 -16.19 -6.79 -17.89
CA THR A 77 -17.29 -6.13 -17.16
C THR A 77 -16.95 -4.68 -16.82
N ASP A 78 -15.71 -4.41 -16.37
CA ASP A 78 -15.21 -3.06 -16.10
C ASP A 78 -15.25 -2.18 -17.35
N THR A 79 -14.80 -2.74 -18.47
CA THR A 79 -14.75 -2.04 -19.75
C THR A 79 -16.14 -1.67 -20.25
N ARG A 80 -17.07 -2.63 -20.25
CA ARG A 80 -18.47 -2.37 -20.64
C ARG A 80 -19.12 -1.35 -19.70
N LYS A 81 -18.80 -1.39 -18.40
CA LYS A 81 -19.31 -0.42 -17.42
C LYS A 81 -18.81 1.00 -17.72
N CYS A 82 -17.52 1.16 -18.03
CA CYS A 82 -16.95 2.45 -18.46
C CYS A 82 -17.66 3.00 -19.71
N LEU A 83 -17.75 2.21 -20.78
CA LEU A 83 -18.32 2.69 -22.04
C LEU A 83 -19.80 3.04 -21.89
N ARG A 84 -20.57 2.27 -21.11
CA ARG A 84 -21.97 2.60 -20.77
C ARG A 84 -22.08 3.89 -19.97
N TYR A 85 -21.20 4.11 -19.00
CA TYR A 85 -21.19 5.33 -18.20
C TYR A 85 -20.95 6.55 -19.09
N LEU A 86 -19.98 6.48 -20.00
CA LEU A 86 -19.71 7.56 -20.95
C LEU A 86 -20.88 7.80 -21.90
N ALA A 87 -21.49 6.73 -22.43
CA ALA A 87 -22.66 6.83 -23.30
C ALA A 87 -23.88 7.46 -22.59
N PHE A 88 -24.02 7.25 -21.28
CA PHE A 88 -25.08 7.85 -20.46
C PHE A 88 -24.92 9.37 -20.33
N TRP A 89 -23.68 9.87 -20.24
CA TRP A 89 -23.36 11.31 -20.20
C TRP A 89 -23.26 11.95 -21.59
N ASP A 90 -23.90 11.33 -22.58
CA ASP A 90 -23.99 11.78 -23.97
C ASP A 90 -22.66 11.86 -24.74
N ASN A 91 -21.63 11.13 -24.30
CA ASN A 91 -20.43 10.92 -25.12
C ASN A 91 -20.70 9.82 -26.16
N GLN A 92 -20.45 10.12 -27.44
CA GLN A 92 -20.37 9.11 -28.50
C GLN A 92 -19.03 8.37 -28.38
N ASN A 93 -19.04 7.07 -28.14
CA ASN A 93 -17.81 6.28 -28.11
C ASN A 93 -17.39 5.94 -29.54
N HIS A 94 -16.94 6.94 -30.31
CA HIS A 94 -16.51 6.76 -31.69
C HIS A 94 -14.98 6.71 -31.76
N PHE A 95 -14.44 5.51 -31.99
CA PHE A 95 -13.02 5.24 -32.10
C PHE A 95 -12.66 4.95 -33.55
N VAL A 96 -11.64 5.64 -34.07
CA VAL A 96 -11.11 5.42 -35.41
C VAL A 96 -9.65 5.01 -35.32
N LEU A 97 -9.30 3.90 -35.96
CA LEU A 97 -7.93 3.41 -36.11
C LEU A 97 -7.55 3.50 -37.59
N ILE A 98 -6.61 4.38 -37.94
CA ILE A 98 -6.17 4.59 -39.33
C ILE A 98 -4.69 4.24 -39.49
N GLY A 99 -4.40 3.20 -40.28
CA GLY A 99 -3.03 2.71 -40.38
C GLY A 99 -2.84 1.42 -41.16
N ASP A 100 -1.74 0.74 -40.87
CA ASP A 100 -1.37 -0.54 -41.49
C ASP A 100 -2.05 -1.76 -40.86
N GLU A 101 -1.64 -2.96 -41.29
CA GLU A 101 -2.18 -4.22 -40.80
C GLU A 101 -1.93 -4.48 -39.30
N ARG A 102 -0.88 -3.88 -38.71
CA ARG A 102 -0.62 -4.02 -37.27
C ARG A 102 -1.67 -3.25 -36.47
N LEU A 103 -2.06 -2.07 -36.96
CA LEU A 103 -3.14 -1.31 -36.36
C LEU A 103 -4.52 -1.98 -36.55
N ARG A 104 -4.71 -2.70 -37.67
CA ARG A 104 -5.87 -3.59 -37.87
C ARG A 104 -5.91 -4.67 -36.78
N ALA A 105 -4.79 -5.33 -36.50
CA ALA A 105 -4.72 -6.36 -35.47
C ALA A 105 -5.10 -5.82 -34.09
N LEU A 106 -4.66 -4.60 -33.74
CA LEU A 106 -5.07 -3.90 -32.52
C LEU A 106 -6.57 -3.60 -32.50
N SER A 107 -7.15 -3.16 -33.62
CA SER A 107 -8.60 -2.91 -33.71
C SER A 107 -9.42 -4.19 -33.47
N LEU A 108 -8.97 -5.31 -34.04
CA LEU A 108 -9.61 -6.62 -33.87
C LEU A 108 -9.47 -7.12 -32.44
N ALA A 109 -8.28 -7.02 -31.84
CA ALA A 109 -8.07 -7.41 -30.45
C ALA A 109 -8.95 -6.58 -29.49
N PHE A 110 -9.10 -5.28 -29.73
CA PHE A 110 -9.99 -4.42 -28.96
C PHE A 110 -11.47 -4.85 -29.09
N ILE A 111 -11.93 -5.15 -30.31
CA ILE A 111 -13.30 -5.62 -30.57
C ILE A 111 -13.53 -7.01 -29.94
N ASP A 112 -12.57 -7.93 -30.08
CA ASP A 112 -12.65 -9.28 -29.54
C ASP A 112 -12.67 -9.26 -28.01
N TYR A 113 -11.91 -8.36 -27.38
CA TYR A 113 -11.93 -8.15 -25.93
C TYR A 113 -13.31 -7.69 -25.41
N LEU A 114 -14.11 -7.02 -26.24
CA LEU A 114 -15.47 -6.59 -25.92
C LEU A 114 -16.55 -7.64 -26.26
N ARG A 115 -16.22 -8.65 -27.06
CA ARG A 115 -17.19 -9.61 -27.59
C ARG A 115 -17.51 -10.67 -26.55
N SER A 116 -18.76 -10.65 -26.07
CA SER A 116 -19.34 -11.68 -25.21
C SER A 116 -20.48 -12.42 -25.90
N SER A 117 -20.95 -13.53 -25.32
CA SER A 117 -22.14 -14.25 -25.79
C SER A 117 -23.41 -13.38 -25.84
N GLU A 118 -23.48 -12.28 -25.07
CA GLU A 118 -24.57 -11.31 -25.13
C GLU A 118 -24.47 -10.31 -26.30
N THR A 119 -23.26 -10.18 -26.87
CA THR A 119 -22.91 -9.16 -27.87
C THR A 119 -23.28 -9.61 -29.29
N GLU A 120 -23.22 -10.92 -29.57
CA GLU A 120 -23.51 -11.51 -30.89
C GLU A 120 -24.90 -11.16 -31.45
N ASN A 121 -25.89 -10.92 -30.58
CA ASN A 121 -27.25 -10.58 -30.99
C ASN A 121 -27.46 -9.08 -31.31
N ASN A 122 -26.52 -8.19 -30.92
CA ASN A 122 -26.71 -6.72 -30.98
C ASN A 122 -25.59 -5.96 -31.68
N SER A 123 -24.47 -6.62 -32.03
CA SER A 123 -23.38 -6.00 -32.77
C SER A 123 -23.48 -6.28 -34.26
N GLN A 124 -23.22 -5.26 -35.08
CA GLN A 124 -23.01 -5.44 -36.51
C GLN A 124 -21.52 -5.25 -36.81
N GLN A 125 -20.90 -6.26 -37.41
CA GLN A 125 -19.55 -6.19 -37.94
C GLN A 125 -19.62 -6.38 -39.45
N THR A 126 -19.23 -5.37 -40.20
CA THR A 126 -19.09 -5.47 -41.65
C THR A 126 -17.63 -5.80 -41.94
N SER A 127 -17.34 -7.01 -42.40
CA SER A 127 -15.99 -7.39 -42.83
C SER A 127 -16.05 -8.19 -44.12
N THR A 128 -15.52 -7.60 -45.19
CA THR A 128 -15.20 -8.29 -46.44
C THR A 128 -13.68 -8.19 -46.61
N LYS A 129 -12.94 -9.30 -46.58
CA LYS A 129 -11.49 -9.41 -46.90
C LYS A 129 -10.48 -8.63 -46.01
N ALA A 130 -9.20 -8.94 -46.23
CA ALA A 130 -8.05 -8.49 -45.43
C ALA A 130 -7.60 -7.04 -45.69
N THR A 131 -8.12 -6.38 -46.74
CA THR A 131 -7.74 -5.02 -47.16
C THR A 131 -8.84 -3.97 -46.97
N ASP A 132 -10.06 -4.36 -46.62
CA ASP A 132 -11.19 -3.42 -46.55
C ASP A 132 -11.29 -2.78 -45.17
N ASN A 133 -11.93 -1.59 -45.15
CA ASN A 133 -12.30 -0.89 -43.93
C ASN A 133 -13.20 -1.79 -43.07
N LEU A 134 -12.94 -1.80 -41.76
CA LEU A 134 -13.72 -2.55 -40.79
C LEU A 134 -14.58 -1.58 -40.01
N GLN A 135 -15.86 -1.89 -39.86
CA GLN A 135 -16.75 -1.13 -38.99
C GLN A 135 -17.45 -2.09 -38.02
N PHE A 136 -17.35 -1.77 -36.74
CA PHE A 136 -18.01 -2.46 -35.64
C PHE A 136 -18.86 -1.46 -34.88
N THR A 137 -20.14 -1.78 -34.71
CA THR A 137 -21.08 -0.94 -33.94
C THR A 137 -21.76 -1.77 -32.86
N ASP A 138 -21.71 -1.30 -31.61
CA ASP A 138 -22.52 -1.79 -30.49
C ASP A 138 -23.49 -0.67 -30.07
N TYR A 139 -24.77 -0.86 -30.39
CA TYR A 139 -25.83 0.11 -30.11
C TYR A 139 -26.09 0.31 -28.61
N LYS A 140 -25.84 -0.70 -27.76
CA LYS A 140 -26.05 -0.60 -26.30
C LYS A 140 -24.97 0.25 -25.64
N LEU A 141 -23.75 0.16 -26.15
CA LEU A 141 -22.61 0.93 -25.66
C LEU A 141 -22.47 2.30 -26.34
N ARG A 142 -23.32 2.60 -27.34
CA ARG A 142 -23.12 3.71 -28.30
C ARG A 142 -21.68 3.75 -28.81
N LEU A 143 -21.13 2.56 -29.07
CA LEU A 143 -19.74 2.36 -29.46
C LEU A 143 -19.68 2.11 -30.95
N ARG A 144 -18.83 2.88 -31.63
CA ARG A 144 -18.47 2.69 -33.03
C ARG A 144 -16.96 2.60 -33.14
N VAL A 145 -16.44 1.46 -33.58
CA VAL A 145 -15.02 1.25 -33.86
C VAL A 145 -14.86 1.10 -35.36
N GLU A 146 -14.08 2.00 -35.97
CA GLU A 146 -13.78 2.01 -37.39
C GLU A 146 -12.29 1.80 -37.60
N TYR A 147 -11.93 0.94 -38.54
CA TYR A 147 -10.56 0.80 -39.03
C TYR A 147 -10.50 1.18 -40.50
N ILE A 148 -9.52 2.03 -40.83
CA ILE A 148 -9.26 2.55 -42.17
C ILE A 148 -7.84 2.19 -42.58
N TYR A 149 -7.68 1.48 -43.69
CA TYR A 149 -6.36 1.12 -44.18
C TYR A 149 -5.61 2.33 -44.75
N ALA A 150 -4.42 2.61 -44.20
CA ALA A 150 -3.49 3.63 -44.69
C ALA A 150 -2.05 3.29 -44.28
N ASN A 151 -1.26 2.76 -45.20
CA ASN A 151 0.14 2.39 -44.95
C ASN A 151 1.14 3.54 -45.11
N GLU A 152 0.72 4.69 -45.65
CA GLU A 152 1.52 5.89 -45.81
C GLU A 152 0.76 7.17 -45.44
N VAL A 153 1.47 8.29 -45.24
CA VAL A 153 0.86 9.63 -45.16
C VAL A 153 0.44 10.10 -46.56
N SER A 154 -0.54 9.40 -47.14
CA SER A 154 -1.10 9.68 -48.46
C SER A 154 -2.06 10.87 -48.41
N LYS A 155 -2.42 11.37 -49.59
CA LYS A 155 -3.52 12.33 -49.73
C LYS A 155 -4.81 11.78 -49.10
N HIS A 156 -5.09 10.49 -49.23
CA HIS A 156 -6.26 9.85 -48.62
C HIS A 156 -6.28 10.00 -47.09
N LEU A 157 -5.16 9.73 -46.40
CA LEU A 157 -5.08 9.90 -44.95
C LEU A 157 -5.29 11.37 -44.54
N VAL A 158 -4.67 12.31 -45.26
CA VAL A 158 -4.84 13.74 -44.99
C VAL A 158 -6.30 14.20 -45.22
N ASP A 159 -6.92 13.74 -46.30
CA ASP A 159 -8.31 14.06 -46.63
C ASP A 159 -9.29 13.51 -45.57
N GLU A 160 -9.02 12.34 -44.98
CA GLU A 160 -9.81 11.79 -43.86
C GLU A 160 -9.70 12.65 -42.59
N PHE A 161 -8.49 13.09 -42.22
CA PHE A 161 -8.30 14.02 -41.10
C PHE A 161 -9.01 15.36 -41.34
N MET A 162 -8.96 15.88 -42.57
CA MET A 162 -9.69 17.09 -42.95
C MET A 162 -11.21 16.86 -42.94
N ARG A 163 -11.69 15.67 -43.32
CA ARG A 163 -13.12 15.31 -43.25
C ARG A 163 -13.61 15.39 -41.81
N TRP A 164 -12.92 14.74 -40.87
CA TRP A 164 -13.27 14.80 -39.44
C TRP A 164 -13.17 16.22 -38.87
N GLU A 165 -12.22 17.03 -39.36
CA GLU A 165 -12.12 18.44 -38.96
C GLU A 165 -13.40 19.23 -39.30
N HIS A 166 -14.08 18.91 -40.41
CA HIS A 166 -15.31 19.59 -40.85
C HIS A 166 -16.61 18.95 -40.35
N GLU A 167 -16.55 17.74 -39.79
CA GLU A 167 -17.72 17.09 -39.18
C GLU A 167 -18.18 17.82 -37.91
N GLU A 168 -19.48 17.84 -37.68
CA GLU A 168 -20.08 18.44 -36.46
C GLU A 168 -19.64 17.65 -35.22
N ASP A 169 -19.73 16.31 -35.29
CA ASP A 169 -19.33 15.37 -34.25
C ASP A 169 -18.17 14.49 -34.75
N PRO A 170 -16.91 14.95 -34.62
CA PRO A 170 -15.75 14.15 -35.00
C PRO A 170 -15.56 12.93 -34.07
N PRO A 171 -14.73 11.96 -34.47
CA PRO A 171 -14.39 10.83 -33.61
C PRO A 171 -13.85 11.27 -32.24
N SER A 172 -14.23 10.56 -31.18
CA SER A 172 -13.77 10.82 -29.82
C SER A 172 -12.30 10.45 -29.62
N LEU A 173 -11.84 9.41 -30.34
CA LEU A 173 -10.46 8.93 -30.31
C LEU A 173 -10.01 8.52 -31.71
N ILE A 174 -8.89 9.07 -32.16
CA ILE A 174 -8.22 8.69 -33.41
C ILE A 174 -6.85 8.11 -33.04
N ILE A 175 -6.60 6.87 -33.45
CA ILE A 175 -5.28 6.24 -33.34
C ILE A 175 -4.74 6.11 -34.75
N ALA A 176 -3.61 6.76 -35.02
CA ALA A 176 -2.97 6.76 -36.33
C ALA A 176 -1.57 6.13 -36.24
N SER A 177 -1.21 5.39 -37.29
CA SER A 177 0.14 4.85 -37.45
C SER A 177 0.40 4.50 -38.91
N CYS A 178 1.46 5.04 -39.50
CA CYS A 178 1.83 4.70 -40.87
C CYS A 178 3.32 4.91 -41.16
N THR A 179 3.78 4.33 -42.27
CA THR A 179 5.14 4.44 -42.78
C THR A 179 5.13 5.09 -44.16
N TYR A 180 5.68 4.42 -45.17
CA TYR A 180 5.68 4.84 -46.57
C TYR A 180 5.53 3.60 -47.48
N PRO A 181 5.12 3.76 -48.74
CA PRO A 181 4.60 2.65 -49.56
C PRO A 181 5.55 1.47 -49.78
N THR A 182 6.86 1.73 -49.80
CA THR A 182 7.89 0.73 -50.06
C THR A 182 8.67 0.35 -48.81
N PHE A 183 8.17 0.68 -47.62
CA PHE A 183 8.88 0.44 -46.35
C PHE A 183 9.17 -1.04 -46.14
N ALA A 184 8.19 -1.92 -46.36
CA ALA A 184 8.36 -3.37 -46.26
C ALA A 184 9.50 -3.92 -47.16
N ARG A 185 9.85 -3.22 -48.26
CA ARG A 185 10.92 -3.63 -49.18
C ARG A 185 12.32 -3.13 -48.78
N GLY A 186 12.48 -2.52 -47.60
CA GLY A 186 13.78 -2.18 -47.00
C GLY A 186 14.54 -1.04 -47.69
N ASN A 187 13.92 -0.31 -48.62
CA ASN A 187 14.57 0.78 -49.35
C ASN A 187 14.32 2.12 -48.64
N VAL A 188 15.21 2.50 -47.73
CA VAL A 188 15.11 3.72 -46.91
C VAL A 188 16.17 4.72 -47.37
N THR A 189 15.78 5.65 -48.25
CA THR A 189 16.65 6.75 -48.69
C THR A 189 16.32 8.04 -47.94
N GLU A 190 17.28 8.97 -47.87
CA GLU A 190 17.03 10.29 -47.26
C GLU A 190 15.90 11.05 -47.94
N GLU A 191 15.70 10.86 -49.24
CA GLU A 191 14.64 11.51 -50.01
C GLU A 191 13.25 10.99 -49.58
N VAL A 192 13.12 9.69 -49.38
CA VAL A 192 11.87 9.06 -48.91
C VAL A 192 11.56 9.51 -47.48
N GLN A 193 12.57 9.58 -46.61
CA GLN A 193 12.39 10.10 -45.25
C GLN A 193 11.94 11.57 -45.25
N LYS A 194 12.59 12.45 -46.05
CA LYS A 194 12.19 13.86 -46.16
C LYS A 194 10.78 14.01 -46.74
N ALA A 195 10.38 13.15 -47.67
CA ALA A 195 9.03 13.13 -48.22
C ALA A 195 8.00 12.74 -47.15
N TYR A 196 8.28 11.71 -46.35
CA TYR A 196 7.47 11.31 -45.20
C TYR A 196 7.31 12.46 -44.19
N GLU A 197 8.42 13.08 -43.78
CA GLU A 197 8.43 14.22 -42.87
C GLU A 197 7.55 15.36 -43.39
N LYS A 198 7.74 15.77 -44.65
CA LYS A 198 6.95 16.82 -45.29
C LYS A 198 5.46 16.49 -45.33
N ASN A 199 5.09 15.25 -45.63
CA ASN A 199 3.69 14.86 -45.65
C ASN A 199 3.08 14.86 -44.24
N LEU A 200 3.82 14.40 -43.24
CA LEU A 200 3.36 14.36 -41.86
C LEU A 200 3.12 15.76 -41.28
N THR A 201 3.95 16.75 -41.64
CA THR A 201 3.75 18.15 -41.20
C THR A 201 2.37 18.72 -41.59
N ARG A 202 1.72 18.17 -42.63
CA ARG A 202 0.38 18.61 -43.07
C ARG A 202 -0.71 18.27 -42.05
N LEU A 203 -0.50 17.27 -41.20
CA LEU A 203 -1.48 16.85 -40.19
C LEU A 203 -1.44 17.71 -38.93
N VAL A 204 -0.30 18.35 -38.63
CA VAL A 204 -0.07 19.11 -37.37
C VAL A 204 -1.21 20.08 -37.09
N THR A 205 -1.53 20.96 -38.04
CA THR A 205 -2.58 21.97 -37.86
C THR A 205 -3.98 21.38 -37.74
N THR A 206 -4.26 20.29 -38.46
CA THR A 206 -5.56 19.63 -38.41
C THR A 206 -5.75 18.88 -37.09
N ILE A 207 -4.68 18.27 -36.56
CA ILE A 207 -4.68 17.63 -35.24
C ILE A 207 -4.99 18.65 -34.15
N ASP A 208 -4.37 19.82 -34.16
CA ASP A 208 -4.61 20.86 -33.14
C ASP A 208 -6.07 21.36 -33.18
N ARG A 209 -6.67 21.46 -34.36
CA ARG A 209 -8.09 21.82 -34.53
C ARG A 209 -9.04 20.71 -34.08
N LEU A 210 -8.71 19.46 -34.34
CA LEU A 210 -9.45 18.31 -33.81
C LEU A 210 -9.37 18.26 -32.28
N HIS A 211 -8.21 18.56 -31.71
CA HIS A 211 -8.03 18.67 -30.27
C HIS A 211 -8.94 19.75 -29.66
N ALA A 212 -9.08 20.90 -30.33
CA ALA A 212 -10.02 21.96 -29.90
C ALA A 212 -11.50 21.49 -29.90
N LYS A 213 -11.85 20.50 -30.73
CA LYS A 213 -13.15 19.80 -30.73
C LYS A 213 -13.20 18.63 -29.72
N LYS A 214 -12.22 18.48 -28.84
CA LYS A 214 -12.07 17.41 -27.83
C LYS A 214 -11.78 16.01 -28.38
N THR A 215 -11.43 15.89 -29.66
CA THR A 215 -10.92 14.63 -30.22
C THR A 215 -9.51 14.35 -29.70
N LYS A 216 -9.29 13.15 -29.15
CA LYS A 216 -7.95 12.71 -28.74
C LYS A 216 -7.27 12.06 -29.95
N VAL A 217 -6.13 12.60 -30.40
CA VAL A 217 -5.31 11.99 -31.46
C VAL A 217 -4.09 11.32 -30.83
N ILE A 218 -3.92 10.04 -31.10
CA ILE A 218 -2.76 9.23 -30.67
C ILE A 218 -1.99 8.80 -31.90
N TRP A 219 -0.68 9.03 -31.88
CA TRP A 219 0.22 8.48 -32.88
C TRP A 219 0.97 7.28 -32.30
N LYS A 220 0.60 6.07 -32.71
CA LYS A 220 1.27 4.84 -32.29
C LYS A 220 2.57 4.72 -33.09
N LEU A 221 3.70 4.56 -32.39
CA LEU A 221 4.97 4.31 -33.05
C LEU A 221 4.98 2.93 -33.73
N GLN A 222 5.77 2.82 -34.79
CA GLN A 222 5.95 1.59 -35.55
C GLN A 222 6.67 0.56 -34.71
N ASP A 223 6.15 -0.67 -34.68
CA ASP A 223 6.73 -1.77 -33.91
C ASP A 223 8.01 -2.30 -34.60
N PRO A 224 8.95 -2.88 -33.86
CA PRO A 224 10.10 -3.55 -34.46
C PRO A 224 9.67 -4.76 -35.32
N VAL A 225 10.63 -5.34 -36.03
CA VAL A 225 10.47 -6.58 -36.81
C VAL A 225 11.43 -7.61 -36.22
N ASP A 226 10.99 -8.87 -36.13
CA ASP A 226 11.85 -10.00 -35.81
C ASP A 226 12.68 -10.36 -37.05
N GLN A 227 13.96 -10.00 -37.01
CA GLN A 227 14.90 -10.20 -38.11
C GLN A 227 15.39 -11.65 -38.22
N GLU A 228 15.21 -12.45 -37.16
CA GLU A 228 15.65 -13.85 -37.10
C GLU A 228 14.55 -14.81 -37.55
N SER A 229 13.34 -14.30 -37.77
CA SER A 229 12.20 -15.10 -38.20
C SER A 229 12.42 -15.74 -39.59
N PRO A 230 12.32 -17.08 -39.71
CA PRO A 230 12.52 -17.76 -40.98
C PRO A 230 11.35 -17.57 -41.96
N THR A 231 10.21 -17.03 -41.53
CA THR A 231 8.96 -16.92 -42.30
C THR A 231 8.67 -15.50 -42.82
N ALA A 232 9.47 -14.50 -42.46
CA ALA A 232 9.26 -13.10 -42.81
C ALA A 232 9.92 -12.71 -44.17
N GLU A 233 9.56 -13.38 -45.27
CA GLU A 233 10.20 -13.11 -46.58
C GLU A 233 10.04 -11.66 -47.07
N GLU A 234 8.87 -11.06 -46.85
CA GLU A 234 8.58 -9.68 -47.28
C GLU A 234 9.35 -8.64 -46.47
N TRP A 235 9.49 -8.85 -45.16
CA TRP A 235 10.08 -7.88 -44.22
C TRP A 235 11.55 -8.10 -43.93
N LYS A 236 12.17 -9.15 -44.52
CA LYS A 236 13.58 -9.51 -44.33
C LYS A 236 14.57 -8.38 -44.64
N SER A 237 14.18 -7.46 -45.51
CA SER A 237 15.00 -6.31 -45.93
C SER A 237 14.88 -5.09 -44.99
N VAL A 238 13.88 -5.07 -44.09
CA VAL A 238 13.64 -3.97 -43.15
C VAL A 238 14.55 -4.13 -41.93
N ARG A 239 15.24 -3.05 -41.58
CA ARG A 239 16.05 -3.01 -40.35
C ARG A 239 15.32 -2.26 -39.24
N ASN A 240 15.49 -2.70 -38.00
CA ASN A 240 14.95 -1.98 -36.84
C ASN A 240 15.53 -0.55 -36.71
N GLU A 241 16.74 -0.31 -37.23
CA GLU A 241 17.30 1.04 -37.37
C GLU A 241 16.44 1.95 -38.28
N ASP A 242 15.87 1.38 -39.34
CA ASP A 242 15.05 2.11 -40.29
C ASP A 242 13.64 2.39 -39.72
N VAL A 243 13.09 1.45 -38.94
CA VAL A 243 11.87 1.66 -38.12
C VAL A 243 12.07 2.82 -37.15
N GLU A 244 13.21 2.83 -36.44
CA GLU A 244 13.53 3.84 -35.45
C GLU A 244 13.70 5.23 -36.09
N ARG A 245 14.30 5.33 -37.28
CA ARG A 245 14.38 6.61 -38.02
C ARG A 245 13.01 7.20 -38.33
N ILE A 246 12.05 6.37 -38.74
CA ILE A 246 10.67 6.82 -39.01
C ILE A 246 9.96 7.22 -37.72
N ASN A 247 10.13 6.45 -36.64
CA ASN A 247 9.57 6.79 -35.33
C ASN A 247 10.11 8.12 -34.81
N GLN A 248 11.42 8.38 -34.95
CA GLN A 248 12.04 9.64 -34.58
C GLN A 248 11.52 10.81 -35.43
N ALA A 249 11.38 10.61 -36.75
CA ALA A 249 10.80 11.61 -37.64
C ALA A 249 9.36 11.98 -37.21
N ALA A 250 8.53 10.97 -36.94
CA ALA A 250 7.16 11.19 -36.48
C ALA A 250 7.10 11.88 -35.13
N GLY A 251 7.89 11.41 -34.15
CA GLY A 251 7.97 11.99 -32.82
C GLY A 251 8.45 13.44 -32.84
N ASN A 252 9.45 13.78 -33.65
CA ASN A 252 9.98 15.15 -33.73
C ASN A 252 8.98 16.15 -34.34
N ILE A 253 8.21 15.73 -35.34
CA ILE A 253 7.22 16.58 -36.01
C ILE A 253 6.00 16.77 -35.11
N LEU A 254 5.44 15.67 -34.63
CA LEU A 254 4.19 15.68 -33.87
C LEU A 254 4.37 16.13 -32.42
N ARG A 255 5.60 16.21 -31.90
CA ARG A 255 5.87 16.81 -30.57
C ARG A 255 5.40 18.26 -30.44
N TYR A 256 5.28 18.97 -31.57
CA TYR A 256 4.80 20.35 -31.61
C TYR A 256 3.30 20.47 -31.93
N SER A 257 2.58 19.35 -32.00
CA SER A 257 1.12 19.31 -32.07
C SER A 257 0.53 18.78 -30.76
N GLU A 258 -0.80 18.82 -30.65
CA GLU A 258 -1.54 18.20 -29.53
C GLU A 258 -1.70 16.67 -29.67
N ALA A 259 -0.98 16.03 -30.61
CA ALA A 259 -0.95 14.57 -30.73
C ALA A 259 -0.22 13.94 -29.54
N LYS A 260 -0.79 12.86 -28.98
CA LYS A 260 -0.10 12.05 -27.98
C LYS A 260 0.71 10.95 -28.68
N ILE A 261 2.03 10.96 -28.50
CA ILE A 261 2.90 9.88 -28.99
C ILE A 261 2.76 8.67 -28.07
N TRP A 262 2.49 7.50 -28.65
CA TRP A 262 2.41 6.24 -27.94
C TRP A 262 3.64 5.39 -28.22
N SER A 263 4.70 5.65 -27.46
CA SER A 263 5.98 4.94 -27.53
C SER A 263 6.04 3.69 -26.66
N SER A 264 5.23 3.61 -25.60
CA SER A 264 5.19 2.42 -24.73
C SER A 264 4.74 1.16 -25.49
N SER A 265 3.84 1.28 -26.47
CA SER A 265 3.45 0.15 -27.35
C SER A 265 4.64 -0.40 -28.15
N ASN A 266 5.46 0.48 -28.74
CA ASN A 266 6.69 0.06 -29.44
C ASN A 266 7.66 -0.66 -28.49
N MET A 267 7.79 -0.21 -27.24
CA MET A 267 8.65 -0.86 -26.24
C MET A 267 8.10 -2.21 -25.77
N ILE A 268 6.78 -2.34 -25.61
CA ILE A 268 6.12 -3.62 -25.32
C ILE A 268 6.40 -4.59 -26.45
N ALA A 269 6.19 -4.15 -27.70
CA ALA A 269 6.48 -4.93 -28.89
C ALA A 269 7.97 -5.34 -28.95
N ALA A 270 8.89 -4.42 -28.63
CA ALA A 270 10.33 -4.69 -28.57
C ALA A 270 10.75 -5.70 -27.49
N GLY A 271 10.07 -5.73 -26.35
CA GLY A 271 10.35 -6.71 -25.29
C GLY A 271 9.71 -8.09 -25.52
N LEU A 272 8.84 -8.23 -26.53
CA LEU A 272 8.13 -9.46 -26.88
C LEU A 272 8.34 -9.87 -28.35
N VAL A 273 9.45 -9.44 -28.97
CA VAL A 273 9.75 -9.72 -30.39
C VAL A 273 9.78 -11.22 -30.68
N ASP A 274 10.34 -12.01 -29.77
CA ASP A 274 10.41 -13.49 -29.88
C ASP A 274 9.03 -14.16 -29.98
N GLU A 275 7.96 -13.45 -29.61
CA GLU A 275 6.59 -13.96 -29.68
C GLU A 275 5.88 -13.58 -30.97
N PHE A 276 6.49 -12.84 -31.90
CA PHE A 276 5.80 -12.41 -33.13
C PHE A 276 5.41 -13.60 -34.03
N ALA A 277 4.29 -13.46 -34.74
CA ALA A 277 3.91 -14.38 -35.80
C ALA A 277 4.42 -13.85 -37.15
N ASP A 278 4.97 -14.74 -37.98
CA ASP A 278 5.54 -14.40 -39.29
C ASP A 278 6.60 -13.27 -39.27
N GLY A 279 7.20 -13.02 -38.10
CA GLY A 279 8.24 -12.01 -37.89
C GLY A 279 7.78 -10.55 -37.85
N GLU A 280 6.55 -10.22 -38.27
CA GLU A 280 6.02 -8.85 -38.17
C GLU A 280 4.69 -8.70 -37.40
N LYS A 281 3.92 -9.78 -37.24
CA LYS A 281 2.56 -9.73 -36.68
C LYS A 281 2.59 -9.87 -35.17
N LEU A 282 1.97 -8.92 -34.50
CA LEU A 282 1.82 -8.92 -33.05
C LEU A 282 0.95 -10.11 -32.61
N ARG A 283 1.40 -10.85 -31.58
CA ARG A 283 0.59 -11.89 -30.92
C ARG A 283 -0.34 -11.32 -29.86
N SER A 284 -1.24 -12.17 -29.37
CA SER A 284 -2.29 -11.80 -28.42
C SER A 284 -1.77 -11.09 -27.18
N LEU A 285 -0.64 -11.51 -26.59
CA LEU A 285 -0.12 -10.88 -25.37
C LEU A 285 0.29 -9.41 -25.56
N THR A 286 0.97 -9.06 -26.66
CA THR A 286 1.32 -7.67 -26.97
C THR A 286 0.07 -6.84 -27.20
N LEU A 287 -0.89 -7.38 -27.95
CA LEU A 287 -2.16 -6.71 -28.24
C LEU A 287 -3.01 -6.53 -26.96
N GLU A 288 -2.99 -7.51 -26.05
CA GLU A 288 -3.65 -7.42 -24.74
C GLU A 288 -3.07 -6.27 -23.91
N HIS A 289 -1.75 -6.13 -23.83
CA HIS A 289 -1.10 -5.00 -23.15
C HIS A 289 -1.46 -3.66 -23.77
N ASP A 290 -1.46 -3.56 -25.11
CA ASP A 290 -1.85 -2.34 -25.82
C ASP A 290 -3.31 -1.97 -25.58
N VAL A 291 -4.23 -2.95 -25.57
CA VAL A 291 -5.64 -2.76 -25.22
C VAL A 291 -5.77 -2.27 -23.77
N GLN A 292 -5.03 -2.86 -22.82
CA GLN A 292 -5.04 -2.41 -21.42
C GLN A 292 -4.56 -0.96 -21.28
N ILE A 293 -3.54 -0.54 -22.03
CA ILE A 293 -3.09 0.85 -22.05
C ILE A 293 -4.19 1.79 -22.58
N LEU A 294 -4.84 1.42 -23.68
CA LEU A 294 -5.94 2.22 -24.25
C LEU A 294 -7.10 2.37 -23.27
N LEU A 295 -7.49 1.29 -22.60
CA LEU A 295 -8.55 1.28 -21.60
C LEU A 295 -8.19 2.16 -20.39
N ASN A 296 -6.98 2.01 -19.85
CA ASN A 296 -6.51 2.87 -18.76
C ASN A 296 -6.51 4.34 -19.17
N MET A 297 -6.10 4.65 -20.40
CA MET A 297 -6.04 6.02 -20.89
C MET A 297 -7.43 6.65 -21.11
N TYR A 298 -8.39 5.87 -21.60
CA TYR A 298 -9.71 6.37 -21.94
C TYR A 298 -10.69 6.35 -20.74
N CYS A 299 -10.60 5.36 -19.86
CA CYS A 299 -11.60 5.09 -18.82
C CYS A 299 -11.23 5.52 -17.39
N ASN A 300 -9.95 5.56 -17.01
CA ASN A 300 -9.57 5.66 -15.58
C ASN A 300 -10.10 6.90 -14.87
N ASP A 301 -10.14 8.05 -15.55
CA ASP A 301 -10.62 9.30 -14.97
C ASP A 301 -12.11 9.24 -14.58
N TYR A 302 -12.88 8.34 -15.19
CA TYR A 302 -14.32 8.20 -14.98
C TYR A 302 -14.72 7.09 -14.02
N MET A 303 -13.84 6.10 -13.83
CA MET A 303 -14.19 4.87 -13.11
C MET A 303 -13.76 4.85 -11.64
N ASN A 304 -12.96 5.83 -11.21
CA ASN A 304 -12.50 6.03 -9.82
C ASN A 304 -12.02 4.72 -9.16
N TYR A 305 -11.19 3.95 -9.88
CA TYR A 305 -10.59 2.73 -9.36
C TYR A 305 -9.43 3.06 -8.41
N ASN A 306 -9.37 2.41 -7.25
CA ASN A 306 -8.35 2.68 -6.23
C ASN A 306 -6.99 2.02 -6.55
N ASP A 307 -6.93 1.10 -7.50
CA ASP A 307 -5.75 0.32 -7.88
C ASP A 307 -5.05 0.81 -9.16
N GLY A 308 -5.62 1.82 -9.84
CA GLY A 308 -5.01 2.50 -10.98
C GLY A 308 -4.77 3.98 -10.71
N THR A 309 -3.61 4.50 -11.12
CA THR A 309 -3.28 5.94 -11.01
C THR A 309 -2.87 6.56 -12.34
N CYS A 310 -2.66 5.75 -13.38
CA CYS A 310 -2.45 6.25 -14.73
C CYS A 310 -3.73 6.91 -15.24
N CYS A 311 -3.63 8.08 -15.88
CA CYS A 311 -4.78 8.78 -16.46
C CYS A 311 -5.96 9.00 -15.51
N SER A 312 -5.68 9.21 -14.23
CA SER A 312 -6.69 9.46 -13.21
C SER A 312 -6.37 10.76 -12.48
N SER A 313 -7.36 11.65 -12.42
CA SER A 313 -7.31 12.87 -11.62
C SER A 313 -7.24 12.56 -10.13
N ALA A 314 -6.51 13.38 -9.37
CA ALA A 314 -6.45 13.21 -7.92
C ALA A 314 -7.81 13.46 -7.27
N GLU A 315 -8.12 12.69 -6.22
CA GLU A 315 -9.35 12.88 -5.45
C GLU A 315 -9.44 14.32 -4.89
N PRO A 316 -10.64 14.94 -4.92
CA PRO A 316 -10.83 16.28 -4.37
C PRO A 316 -10.60 16.29 -2.85
N TYR A 317 -10.15 17.42 -2.32
CA TYR A 317 -9.92 17.59 -0.89
C TYR A 317 -11.24 17.76 -0.11
N THR A 318 -11.31 17.20 1.10
CA THR A 318 -12.47 17.36 1.99
C THR A 318 -12.31 18.48 3.01
N ILE A 319 -13.42 18.91 3.60
CA ILE A 319 -13.43 19.95 4.65
C ILE A 319 -12.66 19.47 5.89
N ILE A 320 -12.77 18.18 6.25
CA ILE A 320 -11.99 17.59 7.36
C ILE A 320 -10.48 17.69 7.10
N GLN A 321 -10.03 17.40 5.88
CA GLN A 321 -8.61 17.54 5.54
C GLN A 321 -8.17 18.99 5.65
N VAL A 322 -8.92 19.91 5.03
CA VAL A 322 -8.57 21.36 5.04
C VAL A 322 -8.50 21.90 6.48
N THR A 323 -9.48 21.57 7.32
CA THR A 323 -9.50 22.03 8.73
C THR A 323 -8.38 21.42 9.56
N THR A 324 -8.06 20.14 9.35
CA THR A 324 -6.97 19.46 10.06
C THR A 324 -5.61 20.03 9.65
N TYR A 325 -5.35 20.22 8.36
CA TYR A 325 -4.11 20.83 7.88
C TYR A 325 -4.00 22.31 8.28
N ALA A 326 -5.10 23.05 8.32
CA ALA A 326 -5.11 24.42 8.83
C ALA A 326 -4.69 24.47 10.31
N PHE A 327 -5.23 23.57 11.16
CA PHE A 327 -4.82 23.46 12.56
C PHE A 327 -3.32 23.13 12.70
N LEU A 328 -2.84 22.12 11.97
CA LEU A 328 -1.43 21.74 11.96
C LEU A 328 -0.53 22.88 11.47
N ALA A 329 -0.96 23.64 10.46
CA ALA A 329 -0.23 24.79 9.93
C ALA A 329 -0.16 25.94 10.95
N VAL A 330 -1.22 26.18 11.72
CA VAL A 330 -1.20 27.16 12.83
C VAL A 330 -0.22 26.73 13.92
N CYS A 331 -0.21 25.45 14.31
CA CYS A 331 0.78 24.95 15.26
C CYS A 331 2.21 25.11 14.75
N ALA A 332 2.45 24.82 13.48
CA ALA A 332 3.75 24.98 12.83
C ALA A 332 4.18 26.45 12.79
N SER A 333 3.28 27.38 12.43
CA SER A 333 3.61 28.81 12.37
C SER A 333 3.94 29.39 13.74
N ILE A 334 3.25 28.97 14.80
CA ILE A 334 3.56 29.34 16.18
C ILE A 334 4.97 28.83 16.58
N ALA A 335 5.31 27.58 16.26
CA ALA A 335 6.64 27.04 16.55
C ALA A 335 7.74 27.81 15.84
N VAL A 336 7.54 28.12 14.55
CA VAL A 336 8.47 28.92 13.75
C VAL A 336 8.62 30.32 14.35
N ALA A 337 7.52 30.97 14.75
CA ALA A 337 7.57 32.28 15.40
C ALA A 337 8.33 32.23 16.74
N MET A 338 8.14 31.19 17.55
CA MET A 338 8.90 30.97 18.79
C MET A 338 10.39 30.79 18.52
N TYR A 339 10.74 29.98 17.51
CA TYR A 339 12.13 29.75 17.11
C TYR A 339 12.80 31.02 16.58
N VAL A 340 12.12 31.74 15.68
CA VAL A 340 12.60 33.02 15.14
C VAL A 340 12.77 34.05 16.25
N ARG A 341 11.83 34.16 17.20
CA ARG A 341 11.97 35.05 18.36
C ARG A 341 13.18 34.68 19.20
N GLN A 342 13.42 33.40 19.46
CA GLN A 342 14.59 32.93 20.21
C GLN A 342 15.89 33.23 19.47
N TRP A 343 15.92 33.01 18.16
CA TRP A 343 17.06 33.31 17.31
C TRP A 343 17.37 34.82 17.26
N ILE A 344 16.35 35.67 17.12
CA ILE A 344 16.46 37.14 17.20
C ILE A 344 16.96 37.58 18.58
N ALA A 345 16.45 36.98 19.67
CA ALA A 345 16.90 37.29 21.03
C ALA A 345 18.38 36.91 21.26
N GLN A 346 18.81 35.76 20.74
CA GLN A 346 20.21 35.33 20.74
C GLN A 346 21.09 36.29 19.94
N TRP A 347 20.66 36.70 18.74
CA TRP A 347 21.35 37.67 17.91
C TRP A 347 21.45 39.06 18.57
N ARG A 348 20.43 39.46 19.33
CA ARG A 348 20.41 40.72 20.10
C ARG A 348 21.17 40.65 21.42
N GLY A 349 21.83 39.54 21.75
CA GLY A 349 22.62 39.38 22.97
C GLY A 349 21.79 39.31 24.26
N ILE A 350 20.48 39.09 24.17
CA ILE A 350 19.61 38.93 25.35
C ILE A 350 19.68 37.45 25.77
N TYR A 351 20.65 37.11 26.61
CA TYR A 351 20.69 35.80 27.25
C TYR A 351 19.58 35.72 28.29
N ALA A 352 18.48 35.03 27.96
CA ALA A 352 17.52 34.63 28.97
C ALA A 352 18.22 33.64 29.91
N TYR A 353 18.45 34.05 31.16
CA TYR A 353 18.95 33.18 32.22
C TYR A 353 17.93 32.05 32.43
N ALA A 354 18.18 30.89 31.82
CA ALA A 354 17.42 29.68 32.11
C ALA A 354 17.89 29.14 33.48
N PRO A 355 16.98 28.87 34.44
CA PRO A 355 17.36 28.39 35.75
C PRO A 355 18.06 27.02 35.63
N LEU A 356 19.17 26.88 36.37
CA LEU A 356 20.15 25.77 36.34
C LEU A 356 19.57 24.36 36.65
N ASN A 357 18.29 24.23 36.97
CA ASN A 357 17.65 23.00 37.47
C ASN A 357 16.73 22.28 36.45
N GLN A 358 16.73 22.65 35.16
CA GLN A 358 16.05 21.87 34.12
C GLN A 358 17.04 21.07 33.27
N THR A 359 17.62 20.03 33.84
CA THR A 359 18.46 19.03 33.13
C THR A 359 17.64 17.98 32.37
N THR A 360 16.35 18.21 32.15
CA THR A 360 15.57 17.47 31.15
C THR A 360 15.06 18.48 30.14
N GLU A 361 15.60 18.45 28.92
CA GLU A 361 15.01 19.08 27.74
C GLU A 361 13.57 18.58 27.61
N LYS A 362 12.61 19.24 28.27
CA LYS A 362 11.19 19.06 27.99
C LYS A 362 10.95 19.71 26.64
N GLU A 363 11.13 18.93 25.58
CA GLU A 363 10.78 19.33 24.22
C GLU A 363 9.37 19.92 24.21
N SER A 364 9.22 21.10 23.59
CA SER A 364 7.93 21.79 23.57
C SER A 364 6.91 20.96 22.78
N PRO A 365 5.66 20.82 23.25
CA PRO A 365 4.62 20.08 22.53
C PRO A 365 4.33 20.69 21.15
N ILE A 366 4.55 22.00 20.98
CA ILE A 366 4.38 22.73 19.72
C ILE A 366 5.44 22.30 18.69
N ALA A 367 6.69 22.08 19.10
CA ALA A 367 7.72 21.52 18.22
C ALA A 367 7.38 20.09 17.76
N ALA A 368 6.86 19.26 18.68
CA ALA A 368 6.40 17.91 18.34
C ALA A 368 5.23 17.92 17.33
N LEU A 369 4.27 18.85 17.50
CA LEU A 369 3.17 19.05 16.54
C LEU A 369 3.66 19.58 15.18
N THR A 370 4.74 20.36 15.15
CA THR A 370 5.34 20.84 13.90
C THR A 370 5.99 19.71 13.12
N SER A 371 6.80 18.88 13.79
CA SER A 371 7.35 17.67 13.18
C SER A 371 6.24 16.75 12.66
N LEU A 372 5.15 16.62 13.42
CA LEU A 372 3.98 15.85 13.02
C LEU A 372 3.32 16.43 11.76
N ALA A 373 3.15 17.76 11.67
CA ALA A 373 2.58 18.43 10.50
C ALA A 373 3.41 18.17 9.23
N ILE A 374 4.73 18.23 9.33
CA ILE A 374 5.65 17.93 8.22
C ILE A 374 5.49 16.47 7.78
N ILE A 375 5.44 15.53 8.72
CA ILE A 375 5.29 14.10 8.42
C ILE A 375 3.93 13.81 7.78
N MET A 376 2.83 14.39 8.29
CA MET A 376 1.49 14.22 7.70
C MET A 376 1.43 14.79 6.29
N THR A 377 2.04 15.96 6.06
CA THR A 377 2.14 16.55 4.71
C THR A 377 2.93 15.65 3.76
N TYR A 378 4.04 15.06 4.23
CA TYR A 378 4.81 14.10 3.44
C TYR A 378 3.97 12.87 3.07
N PHE A 379 3.22 12.29 4.01
CA PHE A 379 2.34 11.15 3.71
C PHE A 379 1.26 11.49 2.68
N TYR A 380 0.69 12.70 2.77
CA TYR A 380 -0.31 13.14 1.81
C TYR A 380 0.27 13.29 0.40
N LEU A 381 1.47 13.86 0.27
CA LEU A 381 2.17 13.95 -1.00
C LEU A 381 2.46 12.56 -1.59
N CYS A 382 2.94 11.61 -0.78
CA CYS A 382 3.25 10.25 -1.23
C CYS A 382 2.03 9.47 -1.70
N ASP A 383 0.90 9.61 -1.01
CA ASP A 383 -0.24 8.71 -1.22
C ASP A 383 -1.37 9.34 -2.02
N ARG A 384 -1.76 10.58 -1.67
CA ARG A 384 -2.98 11.24 -2.18
C ARG A 384 -2.75 12.10 -3.43
N THR A 385 -1.49 12.34 -3.79
CA THR A 385 -1.14 13.10 -5.00
C THR A 385 -0.39 12.23 -6.00
N ASN A 386 -0.30 12.68 -7.25
CA ASN A 386 0.53 12.08 -8.30
C ASN A 386 1.94 12.71 -8.34
N PHE A 387 2.34 13.43 -7.28
CA PHE A 387 3.63 14.12 -7.21
C PHE A 387 4.81 13.15 -7.11
N PHE A 388 4.63 12.04 -6.40
CA PHE A 388 5.58 10.93 -6.41
C PHE A 388 5.02 9.79 -7.25
N MET A 389 5.93 9.10 -7.93
CA MET A 389 5.61 8.01 -8.83
C MET A 389 5.15 6.78 -8.05
N LYS A 390 4.27 5.98 -8.66
CA LYS A 390 3.71 4.76 -8.07
C LYS A 390 3.81 3.61 -9.07
N GLU A 391 4.16 2.41 -8.60
CA GLU A 391 4.19 1.19 -9.41
C GLU A 391 3.26 0.13 -8.81
N ASN A 392 2.68 -0.74 -9.67
CA ASN A 392 1.91 -1.89 -9.19
C ASN A 392 2.84 -2.86 -8.46
N LYS A 393 2.30 -3.57 -7.47
CA LYS A 393 3.04 -4.62 -6.77
C LYS A 393 3.47 -5.73 -7.71
N TYR A 394 4.55 -6.40 -7.33
CA TYR A 394 5.07 -7.55 -8.05
C TYR A 394 5.63 -8.57 -7.06
N TYR A 395 5.13 -9.80 -7.15
CA TYR A 395 5.61 -10.90 -6.35
C TYR A 395 6.59 -11.74 -7.14
N SER A 396 7.75 -12.00 -6.55
CA SER A 396 8.65 -13.09 -6.96
C SER A 396 9.21 -13.78 -5.73
N GLU A 397 9.56 -15.06 -5.86
CA GLU A 397 10.11 -15.82 -4.75
C GLU A 397 11.39 -15.17 -4.19
N PHE A 398 12.26 -14.67 -5.07
CA PHE A 398 13.49 -13.98 -4.67
C PHE A 398 13.22 -12.63 -4.00
N SER A 399 12.26 -11.84 -4.52
CA SER A 399 11.94 -10.54 -3.91
C SER A 399 11.32 -10.66 -2.52
N PHE A 400 10.68 -11.80 -2.22
CA PHE A 400 10.13 -12.09 -0.90
C PHE A 400 11.14 -12.76 0.05
N TRP A 401 11.76 -13.86 -0.36
CA TRP A 401 12.59 -14.68 0.54
C TRP A 401 13.98 -14.10 0.82
N ILE A 402 14.58 -13.36 -0.12
CA ILE A 402 15.91 -12.75 0.11
C ILE A 402 15.85 -11.70 1.24
N PRO A 403 14.93 -10.71 1.23
CA PRO A 403 14.80 -9.78 2.34
C PRO A 403 14.48 -10.45 3.67
N VAL A 404 13.60 -11.47 3.66
CA VAL A 404 13.30 -12.25 4.87
C VAL A 404 14.58 -12.90 5.41
N GLY A 405 15.31 -13.64 4.59
CA GLY A 405 16.56 -14.30 5.00
C GLY A 405 17.62 -13.32 5.49
N TYR A 406 17.77 -12.17 4.83
CA TYR A 406 18.71 -11.12 5.23
C TYR A 406 18.39 -10.54 6.60
N VAL A 407 17.12 -10.18 6.85
CA VAL A 407 16.67 -9.65 8.14
C VAL A 407 16.85 -10.67 9.26
N PHE A 408 16.57 -11.96 9.00
CA PHE A 408 16.81 -13.02 9.99
C PHE A 408 18.29 -13.20 10.29
N ALA A 409 19.17 -13.14 9.28
CA ALA A 409 20.61 -13.17 9.49
C ALA A 409 21.07 -12.01 10.40
N LEU A 410 20.64 -10.78 10.11
CA LEU A 410 20.92 -9.62 10.97
C LEU A 410 20.40 -9.82 12.41
N GLY A 411 19.16 -10.30 12.55
CA GLY A 411 18.56 -10.58 13.84
C GLY A 411 19.38 -11.55 14.70
N LEU A 412 19.97 -12.58 14.08
CA LEU A 412 20.84 -13.54 14.76
C LEU A 412 22.18 -12.92 15.17
N PHE A 413 22.79 -12.06 14.34
CA PHE A 413 24.05 -11.39 14.67
C PHE A 413 23.93 -10.44 15.87
N PHE A 414 22.79 -9.77 16.04
CA PHE A 414 22.54 -8.83 17.14
C PHE A 414 21.83 -9.48 18.34
N THR A 415 22.32 -10.64 18.79
CA THR A 415 21.78 -11.36 19.96
C THR A 415 22.55 -11.00 21.23
N GLU A 416 21.83 -10.62 22.29
CA GLU A 416 22.40 -10.31 23.60
C GLU A 416 21.73 -11.12 24.73
N ASP A 417 22.40 -11.20 25.88
CA ASP A 417 21.86 -11.82 27.09
C ASP A 417 20.90 -10.87 27.83
N SER A 418 19.73 -11.37 28.19
CA SER A 418 18.73 -10.70 29.02
C SER A 418 18.99 -10.95 30.50
N LYS A 419 18.74 -9.93 31.32
CA LYS A 419 18.75 -10.04 32.79
C LYS A 419 17.50 -10.71 33.35
N LEU A 420 16.47 -10.89 32.51
CA LEU A 420 15.18 -11.43 32.91
C LEU A 420 15.10 -12.91 32.51
N THR A 421 14.77 -13.77 33.49
CA THR A 421 14.61 -15.22 33.27
C THR A 421 13.17 -15.63 33.02
N LYS A 422 12.20 -14.74 33.27
CA LYS A 422 10.78 -15.03 33.15
C LYS A 422 10.36 -15.29 31.71
N VAL A 423 9.42 -16.22 31.53
CA VAL A 423 8.83 -16.52 30.22
C VAL A 423 8.07 -15.31 29.69
N LEU A 424 8.25 -14.99 28.41
CA LEU A 424 7.62 -13.84 27.74
C LEU A 424 7.81 -12.53 28.50
N HIS A 425 9.04 -12.31 29.00
CA HIS A 425 9.43 -11.02 29.53
C HIS A 425 9.47 -9.96 28.41
N ARG A 426 9.55 -8.69 28.81
CA ARG A 426 9.40 -7.55 27.89
C ARG A 426 10.31 -7.63 26.67
N ASP A 427 11.61 -7.87 26.86
CA ASP A 427 12.58 -7.90 25.76
C ASP A 427 12.26 -9.01 24.74
N GLN A 428 11.86 -10.19 25.22
CA GLN A 428 11.41 -11.28 24.36
C GLN A 428 10.08 -10.97 23.65
N THR A 429 9.12 -10.30 24.31
CA THR A 429 7.88 -9.89 23.64
C THR A 429 8.11 -8.82 22.59
N ASP A 430 9.03 -7.88 22.84
CA ASP A 430 9.42 -6.86 21.88
C ASP A 430 10.18 -7.52 20.71
N GLU A 431 11.10 -8.44 20.96
CA GLU A 431 11.76 -9.27 19.93
C GLU A 431 10.74 -9.98 19.03
N LEU A 432 9.79 -10.68 19.65
CA LEU A 432 8.75 -11.44 18.94
C LEU A 432 7.90 -10.52 18.05
N LYS A 433 7.45 -9.38 18.59
CA LYS A 433 6.73 -8.37 17.80
C LYS A 433 7.59 -7.84 16.65
N GLY A 434 8.88 -7.62 16.88
CA GLY A 434 9.79 -7.06 15.88
C GLY A 434 9.94 -7.93 14.64
N TRP A 435 10.28 -9.22 14.81
CA TRP A 435 10.46 -10.09 13.65
C TRP A 435 9.13 -10.36 12.94
N MET A 436 8.03 -10.54 13.69
CA MET A 436 6.70 -10.68 13.08
C MET A 436 6.34 -9.43 12.27
N GLN A 437 6.60 -8.24 12.81
CA GLN A 437 6.34 -6.98 12.13
C GLN A 437 7.12 -6.88 10.82
N ILE A 438 8.43 -7.15 10.82
CA ILE A 438 9.24 -7.00 9.60
C ILE A 438 8.77 -7.97 8.51
N VAL A 439 8.45 -9.22 8.85
CA VAL A 439 7.92 -10.19 7.88
C VAL A 439 6.57 -9.76 7.30
N ILE A 440 5.67 -9.21 8.14
CA ILE A 440 4.39 -8.65 7.70
C ILE A 440 4.60 -7.47 6.74
N LEU A 441 5.56 -6.59 7.02
CA LEU A 441 5.87 -5.44 6.17
C LEU A 441 6.40 -5.89 4.79
N ILE A 442 7.32 -6.86 4.74
CA ILE A 442 7.83 -7.42 3.48
C ILE A 442 6.69 -8.03 2.66
N TYR A 443 5.81 -8.80 3.30
CA TYR A 443 4.63 -9.40 2.67
C TYR A 443 3.73 -8.37 1.98
N TYR A 444 3.43 -7.25 2.64
CA TYR A 444 2.56 -6.22 2.06
C TYR A 444 3.24 -5.46 0.92
N MET A 445 4.56 -5.25 1.02
CA MET A 445 5.36 -4.59 -0.01
C MET A 445 5.46 -5.42 -1.29
N THR A 446 5.73 -6.73 -1.18
CA THR A 446 5.87 -7.62 -2.34
C THR A 446 4.54 -8.07 -2.93
N GLY A 447 3.42 -7.85 -2.25
CA GLY A 447 2.10 -8.30 -2.72
C GLY A 447 1.93 -9.83 -2.71
N ALA A 448 2.58 -10.53 -1.77
CA ALA A 448 2.55 -12.00 -1.68
C ALA A 448 1.19 -12.60 -1.26
N SER A 449 0.11 -11.80 -1.27
CA SER A 449 -1.25 -12.22 -0.86
C SER A 449 -1.88 -13.27 -1.76
N HIS A 450 -1.42 -13.39 -3.00
CA HIS A 450 -1.92 -14.37 -3.96
C HIS A 450 -1.44 -15.80 -3.64
N ILE A 451 -0.35 -15.95 -2.89
CA ILE A 451 0.20 -17.24 -2.51
C ILE A 451 -0.42 -17.68 -1.18
N LEU A 452 -1.36 -18.63 -1.26
CA LEU A 452 -2.19 -19.06 -0.13
C LEU A 452 -1.38 -19.54 1.09
N PRO A 453 -0.32 -20.38 0.96
CA PRO A 453 0.49 -20.77 2.12
C PRO A 453 1.13 -19.57 2.84
N ILE A 454 1.72 -18.63 2.10
CA ILE A 454 2.33 -17.41 2.67
C ILE A 454 1.26 -16.57 3.36
N TYR A 455 0.12 -16.38 2.69
CA TYR A 455 -1.04 -15.68 3.25
C TYR A 455 -1.45 -16.26 4.62
N MET A 456 -1.62 -17.58 4.72
CA MET A 456 -2.01 -18.25 5.97
C MET A 456 -0.95 -18.13 7.07
N HIS A 457 0.34 -18.12 6.74
CA HIS A 457 1.42 -17.91 7.71
C HIS A 457 1.41 -16.48 8.26
N ILE A 458 1.22 -15.49 7.38
CA ILE A 458 1.08 -14.09 7.78
C ILE A 458 -0.13 -13.89 8.70
N LYS A 459 -1.23 -14.61 8.48
CA LYS A 459 -2.35 -14.62 9.42
C LYS A 459 -1.96 -15.12 10.80
N VAL A 460 -1.20 -16.21 10.91
CA VAL A 460 -0.66 -16.66 12.21
C VAL A 460 0.16 -15.57 12.88
N LEU A 461 0.96 -14.80 12.14
CA LEU A 461 1.75 -13.70 12.72
C LEU A 461 0.84 -12.59 13.27
N ILE A 462 -0.18 -12.18 12.51
CA ILE A 462 -1.17 -11.18 12.96
C ILE A 462 -1.93 -11.67 14.20
N SER A 463 -2.40 -12.92 14.18
CA SER A 463 -3.02 -13.55 15.35
C SER A 463 -2.03 -13.67 16.52
N GLY A 464 -0.75 -13.90 16.25
CA GLY A 464 0.33 -13.88 17.24
C GLY A 464 0.42 -12.54 17.98
N PHE A 465 0.28 -11.41 17.29
CA PHE A 465 0.21 -10.10 17.94
C PHE A 465 -1.00 -9.97 18.88
N LEU A 466 -2.18 -10.40 18.43
CA LEU A 466 -3.40 -10.35 19.23
C LEU A 466 -3.32 -11.30 20.45
N PHE A 467 -2.75 -12.49 20.26
CA PHE A 467 -2.49 -13.44 21.34
C PHE A 467 -1.55 -12.85 22.40
N LEU A 468 -0.44 -12.22 21.98
CA LEU A 468 0.49 -11.55 22.89
C LEU A 468 -0.14 -10.36 23.59
N SER A 469 -1.03 -9.63 22.91
CA SER A 469 -1.84 -8.57 23.51
C SER A 469 -2.71 -9.14 24.64
N GLY A 470 -3.46 -10.21 24.36
CA GLY A 470 -4.25 -10.95 25.33
C GLY A 470 -3.44 -11.41 26.54
N TYR A 471 -2.30 -12.06 26.29
CA TYR A 471 -1.38 -12.53 27.33
C TYR A 471 -0.85 -11.38 28.21
N THR A 472 -0.35 -10.32 27.59
CA THR A 472 0.32 -9.20 28.28
C THR A 472 -0.68 -8.41 29.13
N HIS A 473 -1.86 -8.11 28.56
CA HIS A 473 -2.87 -7.34 29.27
C HIS A 473 -3.51 -8.14 30.41
N PHE A 474 -3.76 -9.43 30.20
CA PHE A 474 -4.24 -10.31 31.27
C PHE A 474 -3.23 -10.42 32.40
N THR A 475 -1.96 -10.70 32.09
CA THR A 475 -0.90 -10.84 33.11
C THR A 475 -0.70 -9.56 33.91
N CYS A 476 -0.70 -8.42 33.22
CA CYS A 476 -0.61 -7.12 33.85
C CYS A 476 -1.80 -6.86 34.81
N TRP A 477 -3.02 -7.22 34.39
CA TRP A 477 -4.21 -7.10 35.23
C TRP A 477 -4.13 -8.02 36.45
N TRP A 478 -3.76 -9.28 36.22
CA TRP A 478 -3.68 -10.30 37.26
C TRP A 478 -2.70 -9.93 38.37
N GLN A 479 -1.54 -9.37 37.99
CA GLN A 479 -0.49 -8.97 38.94
C GLN A 479 -0.82 -7.67 39.67
N GLN A 480 -1.35 -6.65 38.98
CA GLN A 480 -1.47 -5.31 39.54
C GLN A 480 -2.85 -5.01 40.14
N GLY A 481 -3.92 -5.68 39.70
CA GLY A 481 -5.28 -5.51 40.24
C GLY A 481 -5.91 -4.12 40.09
N GLU A 482 -5.21 -3.15 39.52
CA GLU A 482 -5.66 -1.76 39.39
C GLU A 482 -6.67 -1.57 38.25
N THR A 483 -7.87 -1.09 38.60
CA THR A 483 -9.01 -0.86 37.68
C THR A 483 -9.10 0.59 37.16
N GLY A 484 -7.98 1.30 37.11
CA GLY A 484 -7.96 2.71 36.75
C GLY A 484 -8.40 2.98 35.32
N VAL A 485 -9.55 3.65 35.14
CA VAL A 485 -10.01 4.17 33.83
C VAL A 485 -8.94 5.03 33.15
N SER A 486 -8.14 5.77 33.92
CA SER A 486 -7.01 6.57 33.40
C SER A 486 -5.99 5.71 32.65
N ARG A 487 -5.68 4.50 33.14
CA ARG A 487 -4.75 3.57 32.47
C ARG A 487 -5.33 3.01 31.18
N PHE A 488 -6.63 2.70 31.19
CA PHE A 488 -7.35 2.28 29.99
C PHE A 488 -7.29 3.38 28.93
N LEU A 489 -7.62 4.63 29.28
CA LEU A 489 -7.56 5.77 28.37
C LEU A 489 -6.14 6.03 27.85
N TYR A 490 -5.12 5.94 28.70
CA TYR A 490 -3.72 6.10 28.33
C TYR A 490 -3.29 5.07 27.27
N ARG A 491 -3.67 3.80 27.47
CA ARG A 491 -3.42 2.71 26.51
C ARG A 491 -4.16 2.94 25.20
N MET A 492 -5.45 3.28 25.27
CA MET A 492 -6.28 3.56 24.10
C MET A 492 -5.72 4.70 23.26
N PHE A 493 -5.33 5.82 23.87
CA PHE A 493 -4.71 6.93 23.15
C PHE A 493 -3.40 6.51 22.48
N ARG A 494 -2.51 5.81 23.20
CA ARG A 494 -1.23 5.37 22.63
C ARG A 494 -1.42 4.49 21.38
N MET A 495 -2.45 3.62 21.37
CA MET A 495 -2.74 2.76 20.23
C MET A 495 -3.41 3.53 19.07
N ASN A 496 -4.26 4.50 19.37
CA ASN A 496 -5.14 5.13 18.38
C ASN A 496 -4.70 6.49 17.86
N PHE A 497 -3.79 7.17 18.56
CA PHE A 497 -3.41 8.55 18.25
C PHE A 497 -3.01 8.75 16.79
N LEU A 498 -2.08 7.92 16.29
CA LEU A 498 -1.63 8.01 14.91
C LEU A 498 -2.74 7.65 13.93
N THR A 499 -3.50 6.57 14.18
CA THR A 499 -4.58 6.13 13.29
C THR A 499 -5.67 7.18 13.14
N VAL A 500 -6.12 7.80 14.26
CA VAL A 500 -7.13 8.85 14.21
C VAL A 500 -6.63 10.06 13.42
N LEU A 501 -5.38 10.47 13.64
CA LEU A 501 -4.79 11.57 12.88
C LEU A 501 -4.69 11.25 11.38
N LEU A 502 -4.30 10.03 11.03
CA LEU A 502 -4.25 9.57 9.65
C LEU A 502 -5.64 9.57 9.00
N CYS A 503 -6.69 9.12 9.71
CA CYS A 503 -8.06 9.17 9.20
C CYS A 503 -8.47 10.62 8.82
N LEU A 504 -8.13 11.59 9.67
CA LEU A 504 -8.42 13.01 9.44
C LEU A 504 -7.58 13.61 8.29
N CYS A 505 -6.29 13.27 8.20
CA CYS A 505 -5.38 13.82 7.19
C CYS A 505 -5.57 13.17 5.81
N MET A 506 -5.90 11.88 5.76
CA MET A 506 -6.00 11.09 4.53
C MET A 506 -7.43 10.93 4.01
N ASN A 507 -8.44 11.31 4.81
CA ASN A 507 -9.86 11.09 4.51
C ASN A 507 -10.16 9.61 4.22
N ARG A 508 -9.77 8.74 5.15
CA ARG A 508 -10.03 7.30 5.11
C ARG A 508 -10.70 6.83 6.39
N PRO A 509 -11.64 5.87 6.30
CA PRO A 509 -12.38 5.38 7.47
C PRO A 509 -11.45 4.67 8.44
N TYR A 510 -11.80 4.64 9.72
CA TYR A 510 -11.00 4.00 10.78
C TYR A 510 -10.69 2.52 10.49
N GLN A 511 -11.63 1.83 9.84
CA GLN A 511 -11.49 0.42 9.42
C GLN A 511 -10.40 0.18 8.36
N PHE A 512 -10.02 1.19 7.58
CA PHE A 512 -8.93 1.08 6.61
C PHE A 512 -7.61 0.63 7.26
N TYR A 513 -7.37 1.09 8.49
CA TYR A 513 -6.23 0.71 9.32
C TYR A 513 -6.55 -0.48 10.25
N PHE A 514 -7.26 -1.48 9.73
CA PHE A 514 -7.94 -2.60 10.43
C PHE A 514 -7.25 -3.18 11.68
N PHE A 515 -5.92 -3.22 11.73
CA PHE A 515 -5.17 -3.78 12.85
C PHE A 515 -5.39 -3.01 14.16
N VAL A 516 -5.45 -1.68 14.10
CA VAL A 516 -5.63 -0.83 15.29
C VAL A 516 -7.06 -0.85 15.84
N PRO A 517 -8.11 -0.74 15.00
CA PRO A 517 -9.49 -1.02 15.39
C PRO A 517 -9.64 -2.37 16.08
N LEU A 518 -9.04 -3.42 15.52
CA LEU A 518 -9.13 -4.78 16.06
C LEU A 518 -8.45 -4.89 17.44
N LEU A 519 -7.23 -4.35 17.58
CA LEU A 519 -6.53 -4.29 18.87
C LEU A 519 -7.32 -3.52 19.93
N SER A 520 -7.86 -2.37 19.55
CA SER A 520 -8.64 -1.50 20.43
C SER A 520 -9.93 -2.17 20.89
N PHE A 521 -10.66 -2.80 19.96
CA PHE A 521 -11.87 -3.57 20.25
C PHE A 521 -11.60 -4.69 21.25
N TRP A 522 -10.61 -5.55 20.98
CA TRP A 522 -10.31 -6.65 21.89
C TRP A 522 -9.81 -6.19 23.25
N TYR A 523 -9.01 -5.12 23.30
CA TYR A 523 -8.60 -4.51 24.56
C TYR A 523 -9.80 -3.99 25.37
N CYS A 524 -10.80 -3.38 24.71
CA CYS A 524 -12.05 -2.97 25.34
C CYS A 524 -12.83 -4.17 25.90
N ILE A 525 -13.00 -5.25 25.13
CA ILE A 525 -13.70 -6.46 25.57
C ILE A 525 -12.98 -7.10 26.76
N MET A 526 -11.64 -7.22 26.70
CA MET A 526 -10.85 -7.73 27.82
C MET A 526 -11.02 -6.88 29.08
N PHE A 527 -10.91 -5.55 28.93
CA PHE A 527 -11.06 -4.62 30.04
C PHE A 527 -12.46 -4.74 30.65
N LEU A 528 -13.52 -4.82 29.85
CA LEU A 528 -14.90 -5.00 30.31
C LEU A 528 -15.05 -6.31 31.10
N THR A 529 -14.65 -7.45 30.51
CA THR A 529 -14.76 -8.78 31.13
C THR A 529 -14.02 -8.87 32.47
N LEU A 530 -12.82 -8.29 32.54
CA LEU A 530 -12.01 -8.32 33.77
C LEU A 530 -12.47 -7.30 34.81
N SER A 531 -13.06 -6.18 34.40
CA SER A 531 -13.57 -5.13 35.30
C SER A 531 -14.89 -5.49 35.98
N LEU A 532 -15.73 -6.32 35.34
CA LEU A 532 -17.00 -6.77 35.91
C LEU A 532 -16.77 -7.53 37.23
N PRO A 533 -17.56 -7.30 38.29
CA PRO A 533 -17.48 -8.10 39.52
C PRO A 533 -17.76 -9.59 39.28
N PRO A 534 -17.13 -10.54 40.00
CA PRO A 534 -16.06 -10.33 40.98
C PRO A 534 -14.73 -9.95 40.30
N ARG A 535 -13.97 -9.04 40.93
CA ARG A 535 -12.66 -8.61 40.43
C ARG A 535 -11.61 -9.65 40.79
N LEU A 536 -10.95 -10.18 39.77
CA LEU A 536 -10.01 -11.29 39.92
C LEU A 536 -8.58 -10.76 39.80
N SER A 537 -7.75 -11.11 40.77
CA SER A 537 -6.32 -10.82 40.81
C SER A 537 -5.59 -11.96 41.53
N ALA A 538 -4.26 -12.02 41.40
CA ALA A 538 -3.42 -12.99 42.09
C ALA A 538 -3.75 -13.05 43.59
N GLN A 539 -3.70 -11.90 44.26
CA GLN A 539 -3.99 -11.75 45.68
C GLN A 539 -5.41 -12.22 46.04
N SER A 540 -6.39 -11.90 45.19
CA SER A 540 -7.78 -12.29 45.42
C SER A 540 -7.96 -13.82 45.34
N THR A 541 -7.26 -14.48 44.42
CA THR A 541 -7.28 -15.96 44.29
C THR A 541 -6.44 -16.69 45.32
N GLU A 542 -5.53 -15.99 45.99
CA GLU A 542 -4.84 -16.50 47.18
C GLU A 542 -5.79 -16.51 48.37
N SER A 543 -6.59 -15.46 48.56
CA SER A 543 -7.58 -15.42 49.63
C SER A 543 -8.74 -16.42 49.43
N ASN A 544 -9.22 -16.59 48.20
CA ASN A 544 -10.39 -17.42 47.89
C ASN A 544 -10.15 -18.28 46.64
N PRO A 545 -9.91 -19.60 46.78
CA PRO A 545 -9.71 -20.50 45.63
C PRO A 545 -10.90 -20.56 44.66
N TYR A 546 -12.13 -20.34 45.13
CA TYR A 546 -13.33 -20.27 44.27
C TYR A 546 -13.24 -19.18 43.18
N HIS A 547 -12.33 -18.21 43.32
CA HIS A 547 -12.09 -17.19 42.28
C HIS A 547 -11.54 -17.76 40.97
N TYR A 548 -10.91 -18.95 40.98
CA TYR A 548 -10.58 -19.67 39.74
C TYR A 548 -11.83 -20.13 38.98
N LEU A 549 -12.89 -20.56 39.68
CA LEU A 549 -14.16 -20.92 39.04
C LEU A 549 -14.81 -19.70 38.37
N TYR A 550 -14.79 -18.55 39.04
CA TYR A 550 -15.28 -17.30 38.46
C TYR A 550 -14.46 -16.85 37.25
N LEU A 551 -13.14 -17.10 37.24
CA LEU A 551 -12.30 -16.86 36.05
C LEU A 551 -12.75 -17.71 34.86
N VAL A 552 -12.93 -19.01 35.08
CA VAL A 552 -13.41 -19.94 34.04
C VAL A 552 -14.79 -19.52 33.54
N LEU A 553 -15.71 -19.17 34.45
CA LEU A 553 -17.05 -18.69 34.10
C LEU A 553 -16.99 -17.44 33.22
N LYS A 554 -16.11 -16.47 33.52
CA LYS A 554 -15.92 -15.28 32.68
C LYS A 554 -15.37 -15.60 31.29
N ILE A 555 -14.42 -16.52 31.19
CA ILE A 555 -13.86 -16.96 29.90
C ILE A 555 -14.93 -17.69 29.07
N VAL A 556 -15.69 -18.61 29.69
CA VAL A 556 -16.79 -19.32 29.02
C VAL A 556 -17.86 -18.32 28.56
N ALA A 557 -18.25 -17.36 29.41
CA ALA A 557 -19.20 -16.33 29.03
C ALA A 557 -18.70 -15.49 27.84
N MET A 558 -17.42 -15.10 27.84
CA MET A 558 -16.80 -14.38 26.72
C MET A 558 -16.84 -15.21 25.43
N LEU A 559 -16.47 -16.50 25.49
CA LEU A 559 -16.55 -17.41 24.34
C LEU A 559 -17.99 -17.60 23.85
N SER A 560 -18.96 -17.74 24.75
CA SER A 560 -20.38 -17.85 24.39
C SER A 560 -20.88 -16.59 23.68
N ILE A 561 -20.52 -15.39 24.15
CA ILE A 561 -20.88 -14.13 23.49
C ILE A 561 -20.27 -14.06 22.08
N ILE A 562 -18.98 -14.43 21.94
CA ILE A 562 -18.31 -14.48 20.63
C ILE A 562 -19.03 -15.45 19.69
N THR A 563 -19.38 -16.65 20.16
CA THR A 563 -20.09 -17.63 19.34
C THR A 563 -21.48 -17.13 18.94
N VAL A 564 -22.23 -16.50 19.83
CA VAL A 564 -23.55 -15.92 19.50
C VAL A 564 -23.43 -14.82 18.43
N LEU A 565 -22.44 -13.93 18.58
CA LEU A 565 -22.15 -12.90 17.58
C LEU A 565 -21.75 -13.50 16.24
N TYR A 566 -20.98 -14.59 16.24
CA TYR A 566 -20.55 -15.27 15.03
C TYR A 566 -21.70 -15.99 14.31
N MET A 567 -22.59 -16.66 15.04
CA MET A 567 -23.70 -17.43 14.46
C MET A 567 -24.81 -16.55 13.89
N SER A 568 -24.89 -15.28 14.27
CA SER A 568 -25.91 -14.35 13.80
C SER A 568 -25.31 -13.07 13.21
N GLU A 569 -25.08 -13.08 11.90
CA GLU A 569 -24.62 -11.93 11.13
C GLU A 569 -25.58 -10.73 11.30
N VAL A 570 -26.90 -10.95 11.23
CA VAL A 570 -27.91 -9.89 11.46
C VAL A 570 -27.79 -9.26 12.84
N PHE A 571 -27.49 -10.04 13.88
CA PHE A 571 -27.30 -9.52 15.23
C PHE A 571 -26.00 -8.71 15.33
N PHE A 572 -24.93 -9.18 14.69
CA PHE A 572 -23.67 -8.45 14.57
C PHE A 572 -23.87 -7.09 13.89
N GLU A 573 -24.52 -7.06 12.72
CA GLU A 573 -24.82 -5.82 12.00
C GLU A 573 -25.62 -4.84 12.85
N ARG A 574 -26.68 -5.30 13.53
CA ARG A 574 -27.47 -4.42 14.40
C ARG A 574 -26.64 -3.83 15.55
N ILE A 575 -25.73 -4.60 16.14
CA ILE A 575 -24.87 -4.08 17.21
C ILE A 575 -23.91 -3.04 16.67
N PHE A 576 -23.22 -3.30 15.56
CA PHE A 576 -22.11 -2.44 15.12
C PHE A 576 -22.54 -1.27 14.23
N VAL A 577 -23.70 -1.35 13.58
CA VAL A 577 -24.26 -0.27 12.73
C VAL A 577 -25.17 0.69 13.52
N THR A 578 -25.42 0.43 14.82
CA THR A 578 -26.19 1.37 15.66
C THR A 578 -25.40 2.62 16.03
N ARG A 579 -26.09 3.77 16.03
CA ARG A 579 -25.51 5.04 16.48
C ARG A 579 -25.37 5.03 18.00
N PRO A 580 -24.28 5.61 18.57
CA PRO A 580 -23.36 6.56 17.94
C PRO A 580 -22.06 5.97 17.34
N TRP A 581 -21.82 4.66 17.43
CA TRP A 581 -20.51 4.07 17.07
C TRP A 581 -20.41 3.53 15.63
N LYS A 582 -21.47 3.63 14.82
CA LYS A 582 -21.48 3.24 13.39
C LYS A 582 -20.20 3.68 12.66
N ALA A 583 -19.84 4.95 12.83
CA ALA A 583 -18.61 5.60 12.34
C ALA A 583 -17.32 4.78 12.46
N LEU A 584 -17.21 4.01 13.55
CA LEU A 584 -15.98 3.29 13.89
C LEU A 584 -15.88 1.96 13.15
N PHE A 585 -17.00 1.39 12.69
CA PHE A 585 -17.07 0.00 12.22
C PHE A 585 -17.47 -0.14 10.75
N VAL A 586 -17.69 0.99 10.07
CA VAL A 586 -18.24 1.02 8.72
C VAL A 586 -17.25 1.72 7.77
N THR A 587 -17.23 1.30 6.51
CA THR A 587 -16.42 1.91 5.44
C THR A 587 -17.10 3.15 4.85
N THR A 588 -16.45 3.80 3.87
CA THR A 588 -17.00 4.99 3.19
C THR A 588 -18.35 4.71 2.51
N ASP A 589 -18.56 3.49 2.01
CA ASP A 589 -19.77 3.07 1.30
C ASP A 589 -20.85 2.51 2.23
N ASP A 590 -20.76 2.83 3.53
CA ASP A 590 -21.65 2.32 4.55
C ASP A 590 -21.64 0.78 4.73
N ASP A 591 -20.56 0.11 4.30
CA ASP A 591 -20.39 -1.34 4.37
C ASP A 591 -19.65 -1.80 5.65
N ILE A 592 -20.18 -2.84 6.31
CA ILE A 592 -19.63 -3.48 7.51
C ILE A 592 -18.85 -4.76 7.19
N HIS A 593 -18.92 -5.26 5.96
CA HIS A 593 -18.37 -6.56 5.58
C HIS A 593 -16.87 -6.66 5.90
N GLU A 594 -16.08 -5.60 5.71
CA GLU A 594 -14.66 -5.64 6.06
C GLU A 594 -14.47 -5.81 7.58
N TRP A 595 -15.22 -5.09 8.42
CA TRP A 595 -15.13 -5.26 9.88
C TRP A 595 -15.53 -6.68 10.31
N TRP A 596 -16.67 -7.18 9.81
CA TRP A 596 -17.13 -8.53 10.07
C TRP A 596 -16.08 -9.57 9.68
N TYR A 597 -15.52 -9.44 8.47
CA TYR A 597 -14.50 -10.34 7.96
C TYR A 597 -13.23 -10.36 8.84
N ARG A 598 -12.72 -9.19 9.25
CA ARG A 598 -11.53 -9.08 10.10
C ARG A 598 -11.79 -9.62 11.51
N TRP A 599 -12.95 -9.30 12.08
CA TRP A 599 -13.35 -9.78 13.41
C TRP A 599 -13.53 -11.30 13.42
N LYS A 600 -14.22 -11.83 12.40
CA LYS A 600 -14.49 -13.26 12.22
C LYS A 600 -13.21 -14.07 12.25
N LEU A 601 -12.15 -13.61 11.57
CA LEU A 601 -10.89 -14.35 11.44
C LEU A 601 -10.13 -14.53 12.77
N ASP A 602 -10.16 -13.53 13.65
CA ASP A 602 -9.39 -13.49 14.90
C ASP A 602 -10.25 -13.64 16.16
N ARG A 603 -11.49 -14.11 16.01
CA ARG A 603 -12.53 -14.14 17.04
C ARG A 603 -12.14 -14.81 18.37
N TYR A 604 -11.26 -15.81 18.35
CA TYR A 604 -10.84 -16.53 19.57
C TYR A 604 -9.42 -16.21 20.02
N THR A 605 -8.63 -15.55 19.19
CA THR A 605 -7.18 -15.41 19.35
C THR A 605 -6.78 -14.74 20.66
N VAL A 606 -7.47 -13.64 21.02
CA VAL A 606 -7.20 -12.91 22.27
C VAL A 606 -7.58 -13.73 23.50
N THR A 607 -8.71 -14.44 23.43
CA THR A 607 -9.16 -15.35 24.49
C THR A 607 -8.16 -16.50 24.68
N TYR A 608 -7.59 -17.05 23.61
CA TYR A 608 -6.50 -18.03 23.71
C TYR A 608 -5.28 -17.46 24.44
N GLY A 609 -4.93 -16.20 24.19
CA GLY A 609 -3.85 -15.51 24.91
C GLY A 609 -4.15 -15.36 26.42
N MET A 610 -5.41 -15.05 26.77
CA MET A 610 -5.85 -14.97 28.17
C MET A 610 -5.84 -16.35 28.86
N ILE A 611 -6.34 -17.38 28.18
CA ILE A 611 -6.34 -18.77 28.68
C ILE A 611 -4.91 -19.23 28.91
N PHE A 612 -4.01 -19.00 27.94
CA PHE A 612 -2.59 -19.34 28.07
C PHE A 612 -1.96 -18.61 29.27
N ALA A 613 -2.22 -17.32 29.45
CA ALA A 613 -1.73 -16.57 30.61
C ALA A 613 -2.23 -17.15 31.94
N ALA A 614 -3.52 -17.46 32.04
CA ALA A 614 -4.13 -18.05 33.23
C ALA A 614 -3.56 -19.44 33.55
N LEU A 615 -3.45 -20.31 32.54
CA LEU A 615 -2.86 -21.65 32.67
C LEU A 615 -1.39 -21.57 33.08
N PHE A 616 -0.62 -20.66 32.46
CA PHE A 616 0.79 -20.49 32.78
C PHE A 616 1.00 -20.03 34.22
N GLN A 617 0.24 -19.05 34.69
CA GLN A 617 0.32 -18.57 36.07
C GLN A 617 -0.16 -19.61 37.09
N ALA A 618 -1.19 -20.41 36.75
CA ALA A 618 -1.59 -21.54 37.57
C ALA A 618 -0.48 -22.61 37.63
N ALA A 619 0.17 -22.92 36.51
CA ALA A 619 1.26 -23.88 36.45
C ALA A 619 2.50 -23.42 37.26
N GLN A 620 2.81 -22.12 37.26
CA GLN A 620 3.82 -21.53 38.14
C GLN A 620 3.46 -21.73 39.63
N ARG A 621 2.19 -21.49 39.99
CA ARG A 621 1.71 -21.66 41.38
C ARG A 621 1.81 -23.11 41.85
N PHE A 622 1.47 -24.08 41.00
CA PHE A 622 1.60 -25.51 41.32
C PHE A 622 3.03 -26.06 41.16
N SER A 623 4.03 -25.18 40.95
CA SER A 623 5.45 -25.56 40.77
C SER A 623 5.67 -26.57 39.63
N LEU A 624 4.79 -26.58 38.62
CA LEU A 624 4.95 -27.38 37.40
C LEU A 624 5.92 -26.71 36.42
N VAL A 625 6.09 -25.39 36.55
CA VAL A 625 6.92 -24.53 35.72
C VAL A 625 7.87 -23.76 36.63
N ASP A 626 9.17 -23.84 36.35
CA ASP A 626 10.19 -23.01 37.02
C ASP A 626 10.91 -22.12 35.99
N ASP A 627 10.58 -20.83 36.01
CA ASP A 627 11.22 -19.78 35.20
C ASP A 627 12.13 -18.85 36.01
N SER A 628 12.40 -19.21 37.28
CA SER A 628 13.30 -18.44 38.15
C SER A 628 14.78 -18.67 37.84
N ASN A 629 15.10 -19.83 37.27
CA ASN A 629 16.46 -20.29 37.03
C ASN A 629 16.87 -20.20 35.55
N HIS A 630 18.17 -20.29 35.28
CA HIS A 630 18.73 -20.44 33.92
C HIS A 630 18.58 -21.86 33.34
N GLY A 631 17.91 -22.77 34.07
CA GLY A 631 17.65 -24.15 33.64
C GLY A 631 16.47 -24.28 32.70
N ASN A 632 16.15 -25.53 32.35
CA ASN A 632 14.97 -25.85 31.55
C ASN A 632 13.68 -25.49 32.30
N LEU A 633 12.66 -25.07 31.55
CA LEU A 633 11.36 -24.67 32.10
C LEU A 633 10.62 -25.81 32.83
N PHE A 634 10.84 -27.04 32.37
CA PHE A 634 10.24 -28.26 32.88
C PHE A 634 11.31 -29.30 33.24
N SER A 635 10.91 -30.35 33.95
CA SER A 635 11.74 -31.54 34.13
C SER A 635 12.20 -32.13 32.77
N LYS A 636 13.36 -32.77 32.72
CA LYS A 636 13.98 -33.23 31.46
C LYS A 636 13.04 -34.04 30.55
N ARG A 637 12.23 -34.94 31.13
CA ARG A 637 11.29 -35.78 30.37
C ARG A 637 10.14 -34.96 29.77
N ILE A 638 9.54 -34.08 30.58
CA ILE A 638 8.45 -33.19 30.15
C ILE A 638 8.97 -32.19 29.11
N SER A 639 10.17 -31.64 29.33
CA SER A 639 10.83 -30.75 28.38
C SER A 639 10.98 -31.40 27.00
N LEU A 640 11.40 -32.67 26.93
CA LEU A 640 11.55 -33.39 25.67
C LEU A 640 10.20 -33.66 24.99
N THR A 641 9.21 -34.17 25.73
CA THR A 641 7.88 -34.46 25.18
C THR A 641 7.16 -33.18 24.73
N SER A 642 7.26 -32.09 25.50
CA SER A 642 6.72 -30.78 25.12
C SER A 642 7.42 -30.20 23.89
N THR A 643 8.74 -30.41 23.74
CA THR A 643 9.48 -29.97 22.54
C THR A 643 9.00 -30.73 21.30
N LEU A 644 8.90 -32.06 21.39
CA LEU A 644 8.39 -32.88 20.28
C LEU A 644 6.95 -32.51 19.93
N ALA A 645 6.07 -32.35 20.92
CA ALA A 645 4.69 -31.92 20.69
C ALA A 645 4.60 -30.54 20.02
N ALA A 646 5.46 -29.59 20.41
CA ALA A 646 5.50 -28.26 19.81
C ALA A 646 5.99 -28.29 18.35
N ILE A 647 7.04 -29.06 18.06
CA ILE A 647 7.54 -29.25 16.68
C ILE A 647 6.47 -29.91 15.82
N THR A 648 5.84 -30.98 16.30
CA THR A 648 4.76 -31.67 15.59
C THR A 648 3.58 -30.73 15.36
N GLY A 649 3.17 -29.93 16.35
CA GLY A 649 2.06 -28.97 16.22
C GLY A 649 2.34 -27.91 15.15
N ILE A 650 3.53 -27.31 15.14
CA ILE A 650 3.94 -26.35 14.10
C ILE A 650 4.01 -27.06 12.74
N GLY A 651 4.63 -28.23 12.66
CA GLY A 651 4.77 -29.01 11.42
C GLY A 651 3.42 -29.40 10.82
N CYS A 652 2.46 -29.84 11.65
CA CYS A 652 1.09 -30.15 11.23
C CYS A 652 0.38 -28.91 10.68
N TYR A 653 0.51 -27.75 11.34
CA TYR A 653 -0.11 -26.51 10.86
C TYR A 653 0.49 -26.08 9.51
N ILE A 654 1.82 -26.06 9.39
CA ILE A 654 2.51 -25.72 8.12
C ILE A 654 2.05 -26.66 7.01
N THR A 655 2.10 -27.97 7.26
CA THR A 655 1.67 -28.99 6.30
C THR A 655 0.22 -28.78 5.86
N TRP A 656 -0.68 -28.49 6.80
CA TRP A 656 -2.08 -28.19 6.51
C TRP A 656 -2.24 -26.96 5.59
N THR A 657 -1.44 -25.90 5.76
CA THR A 657 -1.52 -24.72 4.88
C THR A 657 -1.15 -25.00 3.43
N PHE A 658 -0.26 -25.97 3.16
CA PHE A 658 0.08 -26.38 1.79
C PHE A 658 -1.01 -27.24 1.14
N PHE A 659 -1.76 -28.02 1.95
CA PHE A 659 -2.87 -28.83 1.46
C PHE A 659 -4.18 -28.06 1.34
N CYS A 660 -4.24 -26.83 1.83
CA CYS A 660 -5.44 -26.02 1.77
C CYS A 660 -5.68 -25.50 0.35
N ARG A 661 -6.86 -25.79 -0.22
CA ARG A 661 -7.19 -25.45 -1.62
C ARG A 661 -7.93 -24.13 -1.76
N ASN A 662 -8.82 -23.82 -0.82
CA ASN A 662 -9.72 -22.67 -0.91
C ASN A 662 -9.51 -21.74 0.28
N ARG A 663 -9.26 -20.46 -0.01
CA ARG A 663 -8.96 -19.42 0.99
C ARG A 663 -10.04 -19.33 2.08
N GLN A 664 -11.32 -19.38 1.71
CA GLN A 664 -12.42 -19.23 2.66
C GLN A 664 -12.46 -20.37 3.68
N ASP A 665 -12.25 -21.61 3.23
CA ASP A 665 -12.23 -22.79 4.10
C ASP A 665 -11.01 -22.76 5.02
N CYS A 666 -9.85 -22.32 4.51
CA CYS A 666 -8.64 -22.16 5.33
C CYS A 666 -8.86 -21.14 6.46
N GLU A 667 -9.46 -19.99 6.14
CA GLU A 667 -9.71 -18.91 7.10
C GLU A 667 -10.67 -19.34 8.23
N GLU A 668 -11.68 -20.15 7.89
CA GLU A 668 -12.61 -20.67 8.87
C GLU A 668 -11.93 -21.63 9.85
N VAL A 669 -11.16 -22.60 9.35
CA VAL A 669 -10.42 -23.55 10.19
C VAL A 669 -9.34 -22.84 11.02
N HIS A 670 -8.63 -21.88 10.42
CA HIS A 670 -7.57 -21.11 11.05
C HIS A 670 -8.01 -20.51 12.39
N SER A 671 -9.20 -19.91 12.43
CA SER A 671 -9.77 -19.28 13.64
C SER A 671 -9.80 -20.23 14.85
N TYR A 672 -9.95 -21.54 14.63
CA TYR A 672 -10.00 -22.56 15.69
C TYR A 672 -8.63 -23.15 16.05
N VAL A 673 -7.72 -23.28 15.07
CA VAL A 673 -6.45 -24.00 15.25
C VAL A 673 -5.23 -23.11 15.41
N VAL A 674 -5.37 -21.79 15.23
CA VAL A 674 -4.25 -20.81 15.25
C VAL A 674 -3.45 -20.80 16.56
N PHE A 675 -4.05 -21.19 17.68
CA PHE A 675 -3.33 -21.26 18.96
C PHE A 675 -2.22 -22.33 18.96
N ILE A 676 -2.35 -23.38 18.14
CA ILE A 676 -1.39 -24.50 18.07
C ILE A 676 0.01 -24.01 17.65
N PRO A 677 0.20 -23.36 16.48
CA PRO A 677 1.52 -22.87 16.10
C PRO A 677 2.03 -21.76 17.02
N ILE A 678 1.15 -20.89 17.56
CA ILE A 678 1.56 -19.80 18.47
C ILE A 678 2.11 -20.37 19.79
N VAL A 679 1.36 -21.26 20.45
CA VAL A 679 1.78 -21.90 21.69
C VAL A 679 3.00 -22.78 21.44
N GLY A 680 3.03 -23.52 20.33
CA GLY A 680 4.21 -24.30 19.91
C GLY A 680 5.47 -23.44 19.82
N TYR A 681 5.40 -22.30 19.14
CA TYR A 681 6.53 -21.37 19.02
C TYR A 681 6.96 -20.83 20.38
N ILE A 682 6.01 -20.37 21.21
CA ILE A 682 6.31 -19.85 22.55
C ILE A 682 6.99 -20.91 23.42
N LEU A 683 6.54 -22.16 23.37
CA LEU A 683 7.15 -23.28 24.09
C LEU A 683 8.59 -23.51 23.61
N LEU A 684 8.82 -23.67 22.31
CA LEU A 684 10.18 -23.89 21.77
C LEU A 684 11.14 -22.75 22.13
N ARG A 685 10.65 -21.51 22.12
CA ARG A 685 11.44 -20.33 22.46
C ARG A 685 11.82 -20.25 23.95
N ASN A 686 11.06 -20.90 24.85
CA ASN A 686 11.18 -20.73 26.30
C ASN A 686 11.54 -21.99 27.10
N ILE A 687 11.47 -23.18 26.48
CA ILE A 687 11.79 -24.46 27.15
C ILE A 687 13.24 -24.48 27.63
N SER A 688 14.19 -24.09 26.77
CA SER A 688 15.61 -23.98 27.12
C SER A 688 15.88 -22.64 27.81
N GLY A 689 16.55 -22.69 28.96
CA GLY A 689 16.96 -21.47 29.68
C GLY A 689 17.89 -20.58 28.85
N VAL A 690 18.76 -21.17 28.01
CA VAL A 690 19.67 -20.42 27.12
C VAL A 690 18.90 -19.58 26.11
N LEU A 691 17.86 -20.16 25.51
CA LEU A 691 16.99 -19.42 24.59
C LEU A 691 16.21 -18.38 25.39
N ARG A 692 15.62 -18.75 26.53
CA ARG A 692 14.79 -17.83 27.33
C ARG A 692 15.54 -16.57 27.79
N THR A 693 16.84 -16.67 28.07
CA THR A 693 17.66 -15.52 28.53
C THR A 693 18.48 -14.86 27.43
N ARG A 694 18.23 -15.17 26.16
CA ARG A 694 18.83 -14.47 25.02
C ARG A 694 17.76 -13.85 24.16
N TYR A 695 18.03 -12.70 23.57
CA TYR A 695 17.09 -12.03 22.67
C TYR A 695 17.85 -11.21 21.62
N SER A 696 17.25 -11.04 20.45
CA SER A 696 17.77 -10.14 19.42
C SER A 696 17.44 -8.68 19.77
N THR A 697 18.46 -7.86 20.00
CA THR A 697 18.29 -6.41 20.24
C THR A 697 17.79 -5.70 19.00
N PHE A 698 18.19 -6.17 17.82
CA PHE A 698 17.70 -5.69 16.53
C PHE A 698 16.18 -5.86 16.42
N PHE A 699 15.67 -7.08 16.60
CA PHE A 699 14.21 -7.29 16.55
C PHE A 699 13.48 -6.58 17.69
N ALA A 700 14.02 -6.60 18.91
CA ALA A 700 13.39 -5.89 20.02
C ALA A 700 13.26 -4.38 19.76
N TRP A 701 14.22 -3.77 19.07
CA TRP A 701 14.14 -2.37 18.67
C TRP A 701 12.96 -2.09 17.73
N PHE A 702 12.80 -2.90 16.67
CA PHE A 702 11.64 -2.81 15.78
C PHE A 702 10.31 -3.11 16.50
N GLY A 703 10.31 -4.03 17.46
CA GLY A 703 9.14 -4.36 18.27
C GLY A 703 8.62 -3.21 19.13
N ARG A 704 9.50 -2.32 19.61
CA ARG A 704 9.11 -1.15 20.41
C ARG A 704 8.34 -0.11 19.61
N ILE A 705 8.58 -0.05 18.30
CA ILE A 705 7.96 0.88 17.34
C ILE A 705 7.05 0.15 16.32
N SER A 706 6.60 -1.07 16.65
CA SER A 706 5.93 -1.95 15.69
C SER A 706 4.62 -1.37 15.16
N LEU A 707 3.87 -0.65 16.00
CA LEU A 707 2.59 -0.04 15.64
C LEU A 707 2.79 1.10 14.64
N GLU A 708 3.77 1.97 14.90
CA GLU A 708 4.11 3.08 14.03
C GLU A 708 4.63 2.57 12.68
N LEU A 709 5.46 1.52 12.67
CA LEU A 709 5.90 0.85 11.45
C LEU A 709 4.72 0.28 10.65
N PHE A 710 3.78 -0.40 11.33
CA PHE A 710 2.61 -0.98 10.66
C PHE A 710 1.74 0.09 10.00
N LEU A 711 1.58 1.26 10.61
CA LEU A 711 0.75 2.34 10.07
C LEU A 711 1.48 3.15 9.00
N CYS A 712 2.76 3.48 9.21
CA CYS A 712 3.53 4.29 8.27
C CYS A 712 3.78 3.56 6.94
N GLN A 713 3.76 2.23 6.92
CA GLN A 713 3.93 1.46 5.68
C GLN A 713 2.92 1.86 4.60
N TYR A 714 1.69 2.22 5.01
CA TYR A 714 0.59 2.55 4.11
C TYR A 714 0.88 3.76 3.21
N HIS A 715 1.75 4.66 3.66
CA HIS A 715 1.98 5.97 3.02
C HIS A 715 3.45 6.24 2.69
N ILE A 716 4.37 5.29 2.93
CA ILE A 716 5.80 5.43 2.60
C ILE A 716 6.29 4.29 1.73
N TRP A 717 6.03 3.03 2.11
CA TRP A 717 6.36 1.88 1.24
C TRP A 717 5.25 1.62 0.24
N LEU A 718 4.01 1.69 0.70
CA LEU A 718 2.83 1.53 -0.11
C LEU A 718 2.26 2.90 -0.49
N ALA A 719 1.45 2.90 -1.55
CA ALA A 719 0.71 4.04 -2.03
C ALA A 719 -0.62 3.59 -2.64
N ALA A 720 -1.49 4.56 -2.97
CA ALA A 720 -2.84 4.36 -3.49
C ALA A 720 -3.61 3.32 -2.68
N ASP A 721 -3.80 3.63 -1.40
CA ASP A 721 -4.57 2.82 -0.45
C ASP A 721 -4.08 1.36 -0.28
N ARG A 722 -2.76 1.17 -0.40
CA ARG A 722 -2.02 -0.11 -0.40
C ARG A 722 -2.02 -0.87 -1.71
N ASN A 723 -2.59 -0.39 -2.80
CA ASN A 723 -2.57 -1.14 -4.06
C ASN A 723 -1.20 -1.05 -4.76
N GLY A 724 -0.47 0.03 -4.50
CA GLY A 724 0.83 0.33 -5.08
C GLY A 724 2.02 0.28 -4.15
N VAL A 725 3.20 0.45 -4.75
CA VAL A 725 4.48 0.73 -4.11
C VAL A 725 4.94 2.13 -4.51
N LEU A 726 5.43 2.91 -3.54
CA LEU A 726 5.97 4.25 -3.78
C LEU A 726 7.35 4.18 -4.45
N VAL A 727 7.55 5.00 -5.49
CA VAL A 727 8.80 5.08 -6.24
C VAL A 727 9.34 6.51 -6.21
N LEU A 728 10.42 6.70 -5.46
CA LEU A 728 11.17 7.96 -5.42
C LEU A 728 12.26 8.00 -6.51
N LEU A 729 12.81 6.85 -6.89
CA LEU A 729 13.82 6.70 -7.94
C LEU A 729 13.36 5.67 -8.99
N PRO A 730 12.88 6.11 -10.17
CA PRO A 730 12.52 5.20 -11.25
C PRO A 730 13.76 4.47 -11.79
N GLY A 731 13.57 3.25 -12.30
CA GLY A 731 14.64 2.43 -12.90
C GLY A 731 15.56 1.68 -11.92
N PHE A 732 15.63 2.09 -10.65
CA PHE A 732 16.50 1.48 -9.64
C PHE A 732 15.71 0.90 -8.45
N PRO A 733 15.01 -0.24 -8.63
CA PRO A 733 14.08 -0.76 -7.62
C PRO A 733 14.76 -1.08 -6.27
N THR A 734 15.92 -1.72 -6.27
CA THR A 734 16.65 -2.10 -5.04
C THR A 734 17.10 -0.87 -4.25
N LEU A 735 17.66 0.13 -4.93
CA LEU A 735 18.07 1.40 -4.30
C LEU A 735 16.85 2.17 -3.77
N ASN A 736 15.75 2.18 -4.51
CA ASN A 736 14.49 2.79 -4.06
C ASN A 736 13.99 2.13 -2.76
N VAL A 737 14.01 0.79 -2.66
CA VAL A 737 13.64 0.09 -1.42
C VAL A 737 14.57 0.47 -0.27
N LEU A 738 15.88 0.52 -0.47
CA LEU A 738 16.83 0.87 0.59
C LEU A 738 16.61 2.30 1.12
N ILE A 739 16.43 3.26 0.22
CA ILE A 739 16.21 4.67 0.55
C ILE A 739 14.87 4.87 1.24
N THR A 740 13.78 4.32 0.67
CA THR A 740 12.44 4.44 1.28
C THR A 740 12.39 3.73 2.63
N SER A 741 13.08 2.59 2.81
CA SER A 741 13.22 1.91 4.10
C SER A 741 13.95 2.76 5.15
N PHE A 742 15.03 3.44 4.77
CA PHE A 742 15.75 4.33 5.68
C PHE A 742 14.87 5.50 6.15
N ILE A 743 14.18 6.16 5.23
CA ILE A 743 13.23 7.25 5.53
C ILE A 743 12.09 6.71 6.41
N PHE A 744 11.50 5.58 6.03
CA PHE A 744 10.39 4.93 6.72
C PHE A 744 10.70 4.63 8.18
N VAL A 745 11.86 4.03 8.46
CA VAL A 745 12.29 3.70 9.82
C VAL A 745 12.55 4.96 10.65
N CYS A 746 13.18 5.99 10.06
CA CYS A 746 13.42 7.27 10.74
C CYS A 746 12.11 7.99 11.09
N VAL A 747 11.15 8.03 10.17
CA VAL A 747 9.83 8.64 10.36
C VAL A 747 9.03 7.88 11.42
N SER A 748 9.01 6.54 11.38
CA SER A 748 8.31 5.72 12.38
C SER A 748 8.87 5.95 13.78
N HIS A 749 10.20 6.01 13.92
CA HIS A 749 10.85 6.33 15.18
C HIS A 749 10.57 7.77 15.65
N GLU A 750 10.41 8.73 14.73
CA GLU A 750 10.03 10.10 15.08
C GLU A 750 8.58 10.20 15.58
N ILE A 751 7.64 9.52 14.93
CA ILE A 751 6.23 9.47 15.38
C ILE A 751 6.12 8.80 16.76
N HIS A 752 6.89 7.74 17.01
CA HIS A 752 6.92 7.09 18.33
C HIS A 752 7.32 8.07 19.45
N ARG A 753 8.33 8.91 19.16
CA ARG A 753 8.77 9.98 20.06
C ARG A 753 7.66 11.02 20.26
N ILE A 754 7.09 11.54 19.17
CA ILE A 754 6.02 12.54 19.20
C ILE A 754 4.84 12.06 20.04
N THR A 755 4.40 10.81 19.83
CA THR A 755 3.30 10.20 20.58
C THR A 755 3.61 10.19 22.08
N THR A 756 4.85 9.85 22.46
CA THR A 756 5.28 9.82 23.87
C THR A 756 5.33 11.22 24.50
N VAL A 757 5.71 12.25 23.74
CA VAL A 757 5.76 13.65 24.20
C VAL A 757 4.35 14.25 24.38
N LEU A 758 3.43 13.95 23.45
CA LEU A 758 2.08 14.51 23.46
C LEU A 758 1.14 13.80 24.47
N LEU A 759 1.35 12.52 24.71
CA LEU A 759 0.52 11.69 25.58
C LEU A 759 0.26 12.27 26.99
N PRO A 760 1.25 12.73 27.78
CA PRO A 760 0.99 13.31 29.11
C PRO A 760 0.23 14.64 29.07
N HIS A 761 0.24 15.34 27.92
CA HIS A 761 -0.49 16.61 27.73
C HIS A 761 -1.95 16.34 27.32
N ALA A 762 -2.16 15.35 26.44
CA ALA A 762 -3.50 14.93 26.03
C ALA A 762 -4.26 14.25 27.17
N LEU A 763 -3.60 13.32 27.87
CA LEU A 763 -4.16 12.54 28.98
C LEU A 763 -3.30 12.68 30.24
N PRO A 764 -3.51 13.76 31.02
CA PRO A 764 -2.88 13.90 32.32
C PRO A 764 -3.27 12.75 33.26
N LYS A 765 -2.41 12.48 34.25
CA LYS A 765 -2.63 11.39 35.23
C LYS A 765 -3.93 11.55 36.03
N ASP A 766 -4.40 12.78 36.22
CA ASP A 766 -5.68 13.07 36.86
C ASP A 766 -6.84 12.71 35.91
N TRP A 767 -7.68 11.76 36.33
CA TRP A 767 -8.80 11.27 35.54
C TRP A 767 -9.81 12.36 35.19
N LYS A 768 -9.99 13.39 36.05
CA LYS A 768 -10.93 14.49 35.78
C LYS A 768 -10.46 15.34 34.61
N LEU A 769 -9.16 15.67 34.60
CA LEU A 769 -8.54 16.43 33.52
C LEU A 769 -8.47 15.62 32.22
N ALA A 770 -8.20 14.32 32.31
CA ALA A 770 -8.22 13.42 31.16
C ALA A 770 -9.62 13.35 30.52
N VAL A 771 -10.67 13.15 31.31
CA VAL A 771 -12.06 13.12 30.83
C VAL A 771 -12.47 14.46 30.23
N ARG A 772 -12.11 15.59 30.87
CA ARG A 772 -12.34 16.93 30.31
C ARG A 772 -11.73 17.08 28.92
N ASN A 773 -10.45 16.71 28.76
CA ASN A 773 -9.76 16.82 27.49
C ASN A 773 -10.40 15.93 26.40
N ILE A 774 -10.84 14.72 26.76
CA ILE A 774 -11.56 13.83 25.83
C ILE A 774 -12.91 14.43 25.41
N ILE A 775 -13.68 14.98 26.36
CA ILE A 775 -14.97 15.61 26.04
C ILE A 775 -14.78 16.77 25.07
N ILE A 776 -13.75 17.62 25.29
CA ILE A 776 -13.41 18.70 24.37
C ILE A 776 -13.08 18.15 22.98
N PHE A 777 -12.25 17.10 22.91
CA PHE A 777 -11.89 16.47 21.64
C PHE A 777 -13.10 15.89 20.90
N VAL A 778 -14.01 15.21 21.59
CA VAL A 778 -15.25 14.68 21.00
C VAL A 778 -16.16 15.80 20.53
N ILE A 779 -16.32 16.88 21.30
CA ILE A 779 -17.12 18.05 20.90
C ILE A 779 -16.55 18.69 19.63
N LEU A 780 -15.23 18.77 19.48
CA LEU A 780 -14.58 19.28 18.27
C LEU A 780 -14.77 18.35 17.06
N LEU A 781 -14.86 17.04 17.27
CA LEU A 781 -15.07 16.05 16.21
C LEU A 781 -16.52 15.95 15.73
N ILE A 782 -17.52 16.25 16.58
CA ILE A 782 -18.94 16.12 16.22
C ILE A 782 -19.33 16.97 14.99
N PRO A 783 -18.99 18.27 14.90
CA PRO A 783 -19.28 19.07 13.71
C PRO A 783 -18.56 18.57 12.46
N LEU A 784 -17.31 18.12 12.62
CA LEU A 784 -16.47 17.61 11.54
C LEU A 784 -17.06 16.34 10.94
N GLY A 785 -17.45 15.37 11.77
CA GLY A 785 -18.02 14.12 11.24
C GLY A 785 -19.50 14.19 10.86
N ARG A 786 -20.27 15.19 11.31
CA ARG A 786 -21.64 15.41 10.83
C ARG A 786 -21.67 15.89 9.37
N TYR A 787 -20.71 16.70 8.96
CA TYR A 787 -20.65 17.25 7.60
C TYR A 787 -20.25 16.20 6.55
N ASP A 788 -19.37 15.26 6.90
CA ASP A 788 -18.85 14.24 5.97
C ASP A 788 -19.54 12.87 6.13
N GLY A 789 -20.69 12.79 6.83
CA GLY A 789 -21.42 11.53 7.05
C GLY A 789 -20.70 10.52 7.96
N MET A 790 -19.60 10.95 8.59
CA MET A 790 -18.79 10.17 9.52
C MET A 790 -19.46 9.89 10.87
N PHE A 791 -20.54 10.58 11.29
CA PHE A 791 -21.28 10.32 12.56
C PHE A 791 -22.81 10.24 12.38
#